data_AF-A0AAU6SCW9-F1
#
_entry.id   AF-A0AAU6SCW9-F1
#
_cell.length_a   1.000
_cell.length_b   1.000
_cell.length_c   1.000
_cell.angle_alpha   90.00
_cell.angle_beta   90.00
_cell.angle_gamma   90.00
#
_symmetry.space_group_name_H-M   'P 1'
#
loop_
_entity.id
_entity.type
_entity.pdbx_description
1 polymer ?
#
loop_
_entity_poly.entity_id
_entity_poly.type
_entity_poly.pdbx_seq_one_letter_code
_entity_poly.pdbx_strand_id
1 'polypeptide(L)'
;MGRTERPRLRRWIAGVAATLLATTGAVTAGIAQPAPAHAAYPETVNPFAIAGGFTVYAREDALLQNQETEGSIAVGGTATVAPAAASQYAIIHVSAGTGDYDLPRVDGDPTRFLVGEYSTASTGILAITSAGTSDPALWGDLKMVDRDGGWQAFARADWLRLNQNPANPDQTPLIDSTHQQYPEDAAPPSGAAGNNSIFTANTSATAVADYVEANRDASWEEASSCLDDIADPIAGVGYPVAVAEDAGSRVVLAPLSADQPNIVDYADIAGAALIQFSPGPTPGVSNPLVIRVPAGTTDVVGARADPQGAFSPYMLWDLSQLTGDVTVTAAEARIDGSIYAPEASVTVDAAPLDGQVIGRNVTLQGGETHSFLFSSEISCSADSGTFAVRKELSGIAPDDLPAGTTFTVNYIAAEPDGTVATGTLEVPADGTPVVADGQFPIGTAVEFEEIAPESVPGWLWGDPTIDPNPLTIGAGTAQVVVTNTATAQTGTFSIAKSIEDVSGGQPGEPSQPTVAVAWTATFGGEQIGSGTLDVPFDGTVVDVGQDFPVGTVIVLTEELDGIEPPVGYEWAGAHWTPGRTFVIGETGTVAVELVNAVTPAETERTITIVKSAVGDAADPAYEFAVSYNTDPPGTRTTRVLPVGDPELLDDVEAGAEALQLAELIPTVNGTPVDPDDWFTPVIRVTVDGVVTEYRPGNFEGAGPLETAIVSIPLPESGDIAIEVVNALREGTFDVAKAFTGIPPESVPSGLEVTVTWTATLPTGAVETGTMRVSGDGTPVSPVDDRGAPLTFPFGTVVTFEEQAAPAVRGVTWGPATFDPDELVIGADGELVVSTTLTNDATLITGTFQVVKDLVGIDPDELLVDSFTVAYIAHIPGQDPVTGTFSLPADGTPAGPVDETGAPLEFPIGTAVDLAETEVETSALPPGFEWGETIWSPSSHVVVEFDTTPVLEVTNTAVELTRWAVTKVVDGDAASALPAGTTFPVDWWWDGVAQPRVELTPNVPVHSPYFPVGTILEVQEGELPSVPGVDWGAPVWTVDGETLTPEANGRTLLPMSVARDTDVAELTLTNTAATRPLPATGGGAISPLVPIGSVALIALGALLATRRTQRVRRG
;
A
#
# COMPACT_ATOMS: atom_id res chain seq x y z
N MET A 1 -52.65 -42.20 -21.48
CA MET A 1 -51.75 -41.62 -22.50
C MET A 1 -50.84 -40.68 -21.72
N GLY A 2 -49.69 -41.15 -21.28
CA GLY A 2 -48.47 -41.21 -22.10
C GLY A 2 -47.57 -40.11 -21.53
N ARG A 3 -46.84 -40.41 -20.46
CA ARG A 3 -45.46 -40.95 -20.46
C ARG A 3 -44.47 -39.78 -20.44
N THR A 4 -43.92 -39.46 -19.25
CA THR A 4 -42.62 -39.95 -18.68
C THR A 4 -41.50 -38.98 -19.08
N GLU A 5 -40.55 -38.56 -18.25
CA GLU A 5 -40.00 -39.14 -17.02
C GLU A 5 -39.16 -38.08 -16.28
N ARG A 6 -39.23 -38.06 -14.94
CA ARG A 6 -38.20 -37.55 -14.00
C ARG A 6 -37.11 -38.65 -13.87
N PRO A 7 -35.84 -38.44 -13.41
CA PRO A 7 -35.50 -38.05 -12.00
C PRO A 7 -34.13 -37.35 -11.76
N ARG A 8 -33.98 -36.52 -10.71
CA ARG A 8 -33.32 -36.70 -9.38
C ARG A 8 -31.80 -37.00 -9.32
N LEU A 9 -31.11 -36.18 -8.51
CA LEU A 9 -30.02 -36.46 -7.53
C LEU A 9 -28.73 -37.19 -8.00
N ARG A 10 -27.54 -36.58 -7.82
CA ARG A 10 -26.61 -36.71 -6.66
C ARG A 10 -25.14 -36.34 -6.99
N ARG A 11 -24.54 -35.55 -6.09
CA ARG A 11 -23.19 -35.57 -5.48
C ARG A 11 -21.97 -36.21 -6.21
N TRP A 12 -20.91 -35.38 -6.28
CA TRP A 12 -19.49 -35.56 -5.91
C TRP A 12 -18.60 -36.69 -6.48
N ILE A 13 -17.36 -36.25 -6.78
CA ILE A 13 -16.03 -36.89 -6.77
C ILE A 13 -15.29 -36.95 -8.13
N ALA A 14 -14.12 -36.32 -8.12
CA ALA A 14 -13.05 -36.28 -9.10
C ALA A 14 -12.29 -37.61 -9.22
N GLY A 15 -11.54 -37.80 -10.31
CA GLY A 15 -10.57 -38.90 -10.43
C GLY A 15 -10.08 -39.19 -11.84
N VAL A 16 -8.98 -38.52 -12.21
CA VAL A 16 -7.81 -38.98 -12.99
C VAL A 16 -8.03 -39.91 -14.20
N ALA A 17 -7.59 -39.46 -15.38
CA ALA A 17 -7.03 -40.35 -16.41
C ALA A 17 -6.04 -39.60 -17.32
N ALA A 18 -4.77 -39.58 -16.91
CA ALA A 18 -3.64 -39.38 -17.81
C ALA A 18 -3.15 -40.75 -18.29
N THR A 19 -3.28 -41.07 -19.58
CA THR A 19 -2.22 -41.72 -20.42
C THR A 19 -2.71 -42.04 -21.83
N LEU A 20 -1.74 -42.01 -22.76
CA LEU A 20 -1.71 -42.56 -24.13
C LEU A 20 -2.09 -41.62 -25.27
N LEU A 21 -1.06 -40.93 -25.81
CA LEU A 21 -0.80 -40.93 -27.25
C LEU A 21 0.63 -40.48 -27.54
N ALA A 22 1.57 -41.43 -27.50
CA ALA A 22 2.78 -41.36 -28.29
C ALA A 22 2.62 -42.34 -29.44
N THR A 23 2.50 -41.84 -30.68
CA THR A 23 3.37 -42.22 -31.81
C THR A 23 2.84 -41.67 -33.15
N THR A 24 3.77 -41.03 -33.86
CA THR A 24 3.84 -40.77 -35.31
C THR A 24 3.04 -39.61 -35.91
N GLY A 25 3.80 -38.64 -36.42
CA GLY A 25 3.35 -37.71 -37.47
C GLY A 25 3.87 -36.31 -37.23
N ALA A 26 5.05 -36.00 -37.78
CA ALA A 26 5.60 -34.65 -37.79
C ALA A 26 4.60 -33.66 -38.40
N VAL A 27 3.94 -32.91 -37.52
CA VAL A 27 3.34 -31.62 -37.84
C VAL A 27 4.19 -30.63 -37.07
N THR A 28 4.96 -29.80 -37.78
CA THR A 28 5.49 -28.56 -37.23
C THR A 28 4.31 -27.64 -36.97
N ALA A 29 3.54 -27.91 -35.93
CA ALA A 29 2.74 -26.90 -35.29
C ALA A 29 3.75 -25.96 -34.64
N GLY A 30 3.80 -24.71 -35.08
CA GLY A 30 4.47 -23.67 -34.30
C GLY A 30 3.92 -23.80 -32.88
N ILE A 31 4.80 -24.07 -31.93
CA ILE A 31 4.45 -24.05 -30.52
C ILE A 31 4.11 -22.57 -30.29
N ALA A 32 2.80 -22.26 -30.31
CA ALA A 32 2.36 -20.97 -29.82
C ALA A 32 2.85 -20.92 -28.39
N GLN A 33 3.70 -19.94 -28.08
CA GLN A 33 4.02 -19.63 -26.69
C GLN A 33 2.68 -19.45 -25.97
N PRO A 34 2.49 -20.05 -24.77
CA PRO A 34 1.29 -19.79 -23.99
C PRO A 34 1.13 -18.27 -23.87
N ALA A 35 -0.09 -17.78 -24.10
CA ALA A 35 -0.40 -16.37 -23.88
C ALA A 35 -0.06 -16.02 -22.42
N PRO A 36 0.38 -14.79 -22.13
CA PRO A 36 0.66 -14.34 -20.77
C PRO A 36 -0.51 -14.68 -19.84
N ALA A 37 -0.22 -15.04 -18.58
CA ALA A 37 -1.24 -15.11 -17.56
C ALA A 37 -1.69 -13.67 -17.25
N HIS A 38 -2.78 -13.24 -17.89
CA HIS A 38 -3.34 -11.89 -17.72
C HIS A 38 -4.21 -11.80 -16.47
N ALA A 39 -4.06 -10.71 -15.71
CA ALA A 39 -5.09 -10.25 -14.79
C ALA A 39 -6.13 -9.41 -15.54
N ALA A 40 -7.34 -9.29 -14.98
CA ALA A 40 -8.42 -8.52 -15.56
C ALA A 40 -8.22 -7.02 -15.27
N TYR A 41 -7.48 -6.32 -16.12
CA TYR A 41 -7.56 -4.87 -16.23
C TYR A 41 -8.76 -4.52 -17.13
N PRO A 42 -9.60 -3.52 -16.79
CA PRO A 42 -10.75 -3.18 -17.62
C PRO A 42 -10.28 -2.70 -18.99
N GLU A 43 -10.76 -3.33 -20.07
CA GLU A 43 -10.57 -2.80 -21.43
C GLU A 43 -11.31 -1.46 -21.61
N THR A 44 -12.37 -1.26 -20.82
CA THR A 44 -13.11 0.00 -20.71
C THR A 44 -13.62 0.23 -19.28
N VAL A 45 -13.78 1.50 -18.90
CA VAL A 45 -14.35 1.94 -17.61
C VAL A 45 -15.52 2.91 -17.80
N ASN A 46 -16.57 2.77 -17.01
CA ASN A 46 -17.51 3.84 -16.74
C ASN A 46 -17.11 4.56 -15.44
N PRO A 47 -16.62 5.82 -15.49
CA PRO A 47 -16.15 6.52 -14.29
C PRO A 47 -17.25 6.80 -13.25
N PHE A 48 -18.54 6.67 -13.62
CA PHE A 48 -19.67 6.82 -12.69
C PHE A 48 -20.19 5.50 -12.12
N ALA A 49 -19.67 4.34 -12.56
CA ALA A 49 -20.02 3.05 -11.96
C ALA A 49 -19.68 3.02 -10.46
N ILE A 50 -18.63 3.73 -10.06
CA ILE A 50 -18.22 3.89 -8.66
C ILE A 50 -19.27 4.61 -7.79
N ALA A 51 -20.18 5.38 -8.39
CA ALA A 51 -21.30 5.98 -7.68
C ALA A 51 -22.48 5.01 -7.46
N GLY A 52 -22.35 3.74 -7.84
CA GLY A 52 -23.34 2.69 -7.51
C GLY A 52 -24.74 2.93 -8.05
N GLY A 53 -24.90 3.79 -9.07
CA GLY A 53 -26.19 4.22 -9.61
C GLY A 53 -26.84 5.41 -8.88
N PHE A 54 -26.14 6.05 -7.93
CA PHE A 54 -26.60 7.31 -7.34
C PHE A 54 -26.47 8.47 -8.35
N THR A 55 -27.46 9.36 -8.37
CA THR A 55 -27.44 10.55 -9.23
C THR A 55 -26.41 11.56 -8.74
N VAL A 56 -26.30 11.71 -7.43
CA VAL A 56 -25.32 12.58 -6.78
C VAL A 56 -24.57 11.76 -5.74
N TYR A 57 -23.24 11.78 -5.80
CA TYR A 57 -22.37 11.17 -4.80
C TYR A 57 -21.36 12.19 -4.28
N ALA A 58 -21.53 12.57 -3.01
CA ALA A 58 -20.52 13.29 -2.25
C ALA A 58 -19.75 12.29 -1.38
N ARG A 59 -18.44 12.19 -1.57
CA ARG A 59 -17.60 11.26 -0.78
C ARG A 59 -17.53 11.69 0.68
N GLU A 60 -17.46 12.98 0.93
CA GLU A 60 -17.49 13.62 2.24
C GLU A 60 -18.83 14.34 2.42
N ASP A 61 -18.85 15.67 2.44
CA ASP A 61 -20.03 16.45 2.84
C ASP A 61 -20.84 16.95 1.64
N ALA A 62 -22.15 17.14 1.87
CA ALA A 62 -23.05 17.74 0.90
C ALA A 62 -23.85 18.92 1.46
N LEU A 63 -23.94 20.00 0.68
CA LEU A 63 -24.78 21.16 0.96
C LEU A 63 -25.86 21.31 -0.13
N LEU A 64 -27.11 21.01 0.22
CA LEU A 64 -28.24 20.97 -0.71
C LEU A 64 -29.06 22.26 -0.59
N GLN A 65 -28.89 23.18 -1.55
CA GLN A 65 -29.56 24.49 -1.59
C GLN A 65 -30.54 24.64 -2.77
N ASN A 66 -30.51 23.71 -3.74
CA ASN A 66 -31.47 23.63 -4.84
C ASN A 66 -32.87 23.18 -4.35
N GLN A 67 -33.83 23.04 -5.28
CA GLN A 67 -35.24 22.79 -4.96
C GLN A 67 -35.59 21.30 -5.01
N GLU A 68 -35.01 20.56 -5.96
CA GLU A 68 -35.35 19.17 -6.23
C GLU A 68 -34.18 18.41 -6.86
N THR A 69 -34.05 17.13 -6.51
CA THR A 69 -33.24 16.16 -7.25
C THR A 69 -34.11 14.99 -7.68
N GLU A 70 -34.09 14.69 -8.98
CA GLU A 70 -34.60 13.43 -9.50
C GLU A 70 -33.55 12.33 -9.30
N GLY A 71 -33.99 11.14 -8.92
CA GLY A 71 -33.10 10.01 -8.66
C GLY A 71 -32.72 9.88 -7.20
N SER A 72 -31.43 9.79 -6.92
CA SER A 72 -30.92 9.43 -5.59
C SER A 72 -29.62 10.16 -5.25
N ILE A 73 -29.40 10.37 -3.96
CA ILE A 73 -28.24 11.07 -3.42
C ILE A 73 -27.55 10.19 -2.37
N ALA A 74 -26.22 10.06 -2.45
CA ALA A 74 -25.35 9.47 -1.44
C ALA A 74 -24.36 10.50 -0.89
N VAL A 75 -24.18 10.53 0.43
CA VAL A 75 -23.28 11.46 1.12
C VAL A 75 -22.51 10.69 2.19
N GLY A 76 -21.19 10.57 2.04
CA GLY A 76 -20.37 9.77 2.96
C GLY A 76 -20.25 10.37 4.36
N GLY A 77 -20.06 11.68 4.44
CA GLY A 77 -20.01 12.45 5.66
C GLY A 77 -21.38 13.04 6.03
N THR A 78 -21.43 14.38 6.11
CA THR A 78 -22.58 15.12 6.61
C THR A 78 -23.37 15.76 5.47
N ALA A 79 -24.68 15.48 5.41
CA ALA A 79 -25.60 16.21 4.54
C ALA A 79 -26.28 17.37 5.29
N THR A 80 -26.23 18.57 4.72
CA THR A 80 -26.95 19.76 5.19
C THR A 80 -27.94 20.24 4.14
N VAL A 81 -29.23 20.26 4.49
CA VAL A 81 -30.31 20.77 3.61
C VAL A 81 -30.64 22.20 3.98
N ALA A 82 -30.45 23.13 3.05
CA ALA A 82 -30.66 24.56 3.25
C ALA A 82 -31.28 25.22 2.00
N PRO A 83 -32.52 24.86 1.61
CA PRO A 83 -33.12 25.32 0.36
C PRO A 83 -33.29 26.84 0.36
N ALA A 84 -32.93 27.50 -0.76
CA ALA A 84 -32.88 28.96 -0.87
C ALA A 84 -34.20 29.70 -0.52
N ALA A 85 -35.35 29.03 -0.68
CA ALA A 85 -36.68 29.57 -0.34
C ALA A 85 -37.25 29.09 1.01
N ALA A 86 -36.45 28.39 1.84
CA ALA A 86 -36.81 27.90 3.19
C ALA A 86 -38.15 27.15 3.29
N SER A 87 -38.54 26.39 2.25
CA SER A 87 -39.78 25.60 2.21
C SER A 87 -39.49 24.10 2.28
N GLN A 88 -39.09 23.51 1.17
CA GLN A 88 -38.89 22.07 1.00
C GLN A 88 -37.82 21.79 -0.05
N TYR A 89 -37.03 20.74 0.18
CA TYR A 89 -36.17 20.06 -0.77
C TYR A 89 -36.79 18.71 -1.11
N ALA A 90 -37.02 18.40 -2.38
CA ALA A 90 -37.61 17.12 -2.78
C ALA A 90 -36.58 16.19 -3.42
N ILE A 91 -36.56 14.92 -3.01
CA ILE A 91 -35.97 13.84 -3.80
C ILE A 91 -37.13 13.05 -4.39
N ILE A 92 -37.20 12.97 -5.71
CA ILE A 92 -38.33 12.38 -6.45
C ILE A 92 -37.84 11.41 -7.52
N HIS A 93 -38.76 10.67 -8.13
CA HIS A 93 -38.41 9.86 -9.29
C HIS A 93 -38.29 10.72 -10.56
N VAL A 94 -39.35 11.43 -10.93
CA VAL A 94 -39.33 12.28 -12.14
C VAL A 94 -40.46 13.30 -12.10
N SER A 95 -40.13 14.54 -12.39
CA SER A 95 -41.01 15.68 -12.65
C SER A 95 -40.86 16.11 -14.12
N ALA A 96 -39.62 16.15 -14.63
CA ALA A 96 -39.26 16.48 -16.00
C ALA A 96 -37.96 15.74 -16.41
N GLY A 97 -37.91 15.18 -17.63
CA GLY A 97 -36.74 14.43 -18.09
C GLY A 97 -37.06 12.95 -18.31
N THR A 98 -36.16 12.06 -17.89
CA THR A 98 -36.33 10.59 -18.03
C THR A 98 -36.49 9.93 -16.66
N GLY A 99 -37.55 9.11 -16.52
CA GLY A 99 -37.72 8.20 -15.38
C GLY A 99 -37.18 6.80 -15.64
N ASP A 100 -36.45 6.60 -16.74
CA ASP A 100 -35.94 5.29 -17.17
C ASP A 100 -34.59 4.98 -16.52
N TYR A 101 -34.60 4.79 -15.20
CA TYR A 101 -33.43 4.38 -14.42
C TYR A 101 -33.87 3.56 -13.19
N ASP A 102 -33.02 2.64 -12.76
CA ASP A 102 -33.21 1.87 -11.52
C ASP A 102 -32.67 2.64 -10.31
N LEU A 103 -33.27 2.42 -9.14
CA LEU A 103 -32.72 2.95 -7.88
C LEU A 103 -31.58 2.06 -7.36
N PRO A 104 -30.52 2.67 -6.79
CA PRO A 104 -29.49 1.93 -6.07
C PRO A 104 -30.09 1.19 -4.88
N ARG A 105 -29.48 0.08 -4.48
CA ARG A 105 -29.94 -0.75 -3.36
C ARG A 105 -28.97 -0.72 -2.20
N VAL A 106 -29.49 -0.45 -1.01
CA VAL A 106 -28.74 -0.50 0.26
C VAL A 106 -29.42 -1.51 1.17
N ASP A 107 -28.67 -2.53 1.61
CA ASP A 107 -29.19 -3.68 2.36
C ASP A 107 -30.38 -4.39 1.67
N GLY A 108 -30.42 -4.33 0.33
CA GLY A 108 -31.49 -4.88 -0.52
C GLY A 108 -32.65 -3.94 -0.81
N ASP A 109 -32.77 -2.82 -0.08
CA ASP A 109 -33.86 -1.86 -0.22
C ASP A 109 -33.54 -0.80 -1.29
N PRO A 110 -34.48 -0.41 -2.16
CA PRO A 110 -34.31 0.71 -3.07
C PRO A 110 -34.11 2.02 -2.29
N THR A 111 -33.06 2.78 -2.59
CA THR A 111 -32.64 3.93 -1.77
C THR A 111 -32.63 5.22 -2.57
N ARG A 112 -33.23 6.28 -2.01
CA ARG A 112 -33.20 7.64 -2.56
C ARG A 112 -32.23 8.54 -1.85
N PHE A 113 -32.02 8.32 -0.55
CA PHE A 113 -31.09 9.11 0.23
C PHE A 113 -30.30 8.22 1.17
N LEU A 114 -29.01 8.09 0.88
CA LEU A 114 -28.04 7.42 1.74
C LEU A 114 -27.12 8.50 2.34
N VAL A 115 -26.99 8.52 3.66
CA VAL A 115 -26.18 9.54 4.33
C VAL A 115 -25.45 8.98 5.55
N GLY A 116 -24.20 9.43 5.73
CA GLY A 116 -23.45 9.23 6.98
C GLY A 116 -24.17 9.86 8.16
N GLU A 117 -24.20 11.20 8.19
CA GLU A 117 -24.92 12.00 9.18
C GLU A 117 -25.85 13.05 8.51
N TYR A 118 -27.08 13.19 9.02
CA TYR A 118 -27.97 14.29 8.61
C TYR A 118 -27.91 15.45 9.61
N SER A 119 -27.38 16.59 9.15
CA SER A 119 -27.05 17.74 10.00
C SER A 119 -28.25 18.34 10.71
N THR A 120 -28.10 18.58 12.02
CA THR A 120 -29.09 19.32 12.83
C THR A 120 -29.18 20.81 12.49
N ALA A 121 -28.19 21.35 11.75
CA ALA A 121 -28.20 22.71 11.22
C ALA A 121 -29.06 22.88 9.97
N SER A 122 -29.61 21.79 9.42
CA SER A 122 -30.52 21.82 8.28
C SER A 122 -31.76 22.68 8.54
N THR A 123 -32.40 23.17 7.48
CA THR A 123 -33.59 24.02 7.51
C THR A 123 -34.69 23.47 6.58
N GLY A 124 -35.95 23.87 6.81
CA GLY A 124 -37.06 23.46 5.94
C GLY A 124 -37.44 21.98 6.06
N ILE A 125 -37.92 21.39 4.96
CA ILE A 125 -38.36 19.99 4.87
C ILE A 125 -37.48 19.26 3.86
N LEU A 126 -36.87 18.14 4.25
CA LEU A 126 -36.37 17.16 3.28
C LEU A 126 -37.49 16.16 2.99
N ALA A 127 -38.02 16.17 1.77
CA ALA A 127 -39.09 15.28 1.34
C ALA A 127 -38.54 14.17 0.44
N ILE A 128 -38.41 12.97 0.99
CA ILE A 128 -38.03 11.77 0.25
C ILE A 128 -39.32 11.11 -0.25
N THR A 129 -39.56 11.27 -1.54
CA THR A 129 -40.76 10.78 -2.20
C THR A 129 -40.41 10.00 -3.45
N SER A 130 -41.36 9.25 -3.98
CA SER A 130 -41.21 8.64 -5.31
C SER A 130 -42.24 9.19 -6.29
N ALA A 131 -42.50 10.50 -6.19
CA ALA A 131 -43.30 11.22 -7.16
C ALA A 131 -42.72 11.04 -8.57
N GLY A 132 -43.58 10.77 -9.54
CA GLY A 132 -43.18 10.43 -10.92
C GLY A 132 -43.27 8.95 -11.27
N THR A 133 -43.40 8.05 -10.29
CA THR A 133 -43.62 6.61 -10.54
C THR A 133 -44.77 6.02 -9.73
N SER A 134 -45.29 4.89 -10.21
CA SER A 134 -46.22 4.03 -9.48
C SER A 134 -45.66 2.61 -9.28
N ASP A 135 -44.44 2.35 -9.72
CA ASP A 135 -43.75 1.08 -9.53
C ASP A 135 -43.16 0.99 -8.11
N PRO A 136 -43.59 0.01 -7.29
CA PRO A 136 -43.04 -0.19 -5.96
C PRO A 136 -41.54 -0.48 -5.93
N ALA A 137 -40.96 -1.01 -7.00
CA ALA A 137 -39.51 -1.25 -7.07
C ALA A 137 -38.69 0.06 -7.11
N LEU A 138 -39.33 1.18 -7.46
CA LEU A 138 -38.75 2.52 -7.57
C LEU A 138 -39.21 3.44 -6.43
N TRP A 139 -39.84 2.86 -5.40
CA TRP A 139 -40.14 3.57 -4.15
C TRP A 139 -38.93 3.59 -3.26
N GLY A 140 -38.23 4.72 -3.20
CA GLY A 140 -36.95 4.80 -2.51
C GLY A 140 -37.04 5.20 -1.04
N ASP A 141 -36.17 4.57 -0.26
CA ASP A 141 -36.04 4.74 1.19
C ASP A 141 -34.99 5.79 1.57
N LEU A 142 -35.10 6.27 2.82
CA LEU A 142 -34.04 6.91 3.58
C LEU A 142 -33.14 5.83 4.21
N LYS A 143 -31.82 6.02 4.15
CA LYS A 143 -30.81 5.21 4.83
C LYS A 143 -29.79 6.10 5.53
N MET A 144 -29.70 5.97 6.85
CA MET A 144 -28.77 6.71 7.70
C MET A 144 -27.80 5.74 8.37
N VAL A 145 -26.51 6.08 8.34
CA VAL A 145 -25.47 5.35 9.07
C VAL A 145 -25.49 5.75 10.54
N ASP A 146 -25.53 7.05 10.81
CA ASP A 146 -25.65 7.60 12.15
C ASP A 146 -27.04 7.31 12.75
N ARG A 147 -27.02 6.81 13.99
CA ARG A 147 -28.20 6.44 14.78
C ARG A 147 -28.43 7.37 15.96
N ASP A 148 -27.43 8.18 16.32
CA ASP A 148 -27.43 9.00 17.53
C ASP A 148 -27.63 10.50 17.22
N GLY A 149 -27.66 10.88 15.94
CA GLY A 149 -28.04 12.20 15.47
C GLY A 149 -29.42 12.58 15.98
N GLY A 150 -29.58 13.82 16.49
CA GLY A 150 -30.70 14.29 17.33
C GLY A 150 -32.12 14.29 16.72
N TRP A 151 -32.40 13.40 15.77
CA TRP A 151 -33.63 13.17 15.04
C TRP A 151 -34.43 12.02 15.66
N GLN A 152 -35.73 12.23 15.85
CA GLN A 152 -36.64 11.25 16.44
C GLN A 152 -37.77 10.92 15.46
N ALA A 153 -38.17 9.65 15.40
CA ALA A 153 -39.21 9.18 14.51
C ALA A 153 -40.63 9.37 15.07
N PHE A 154 -41.54 9.82 14.22
CA PHE A 154 -42.96 10.05 14.50
C PHE A 154 -43.82 9.47 13.38
N ALA A 155 -45.04 9.06 13.71
CA ALA A 155 -46.05 8.70 12.73
C ALA A 155 -46.63 9.95 12.05
N ARG A 156 -46.70 9.96 10.72
CA ARG A 156 -47.40 10.97 9.93
C ARG A 156 -48.29 10.27 8.90
N ALA A 157 -49.60 10.25 9.16
CA ALA A 157 -50.54 9.45 8.37
C ALA A 157 -50.11 7.97 8.31
N ASP A 158 -49.80 7.45 7.12
CA ASP A 158 -49.36 6.08 6.83
C ASP A 158 -47.84 5.94 6.62
N TRP A 159 -47.06 6.98 6.92
CA TRP A 159 -45.61 7.01 6.69
C TRP A 159 -44.81 7.67 7.84
N LEU A 160 -43.48 7.62 7.74
CA LEU A 160 -42.52 7.97 8.79
C LEU A 160 -41.94 9.38 8.63
N ARG A 161 -41.91 10.13 9.72
CA ARG A 161 -41.30 11.46 9.81
C ARG A 161 -40.20 11.51 10.86
N LEU A 162 -39.11 12.23 10.59
CA LEU A 162 -38.06 12.54 11.57
C LEU A 162 -38.09 14.03 11.98
N ASN A 163 -37.95 14.31 13.28
CA ASN A 163 -37.93 15.66 13.85
C ASN A 163 -37.06 15.74 15.12
N GLN A 164 -36.47 16.90 15.40
CA GLN A 164 -35.68 17.14 16.64
C GLN A 164 -36.54 17.51 17.86
N ASN A 165 -37.77 18.00 17.66
CA ASN A 165 -38.65 18.46 18.74
C ASN A 165 -39.81 17.48 19.00
N PRO A 166 -39.71 16.60 20.01
CA PRO A 166 -40.80 15.68 20.36
C PRO A 166 -42.07 16.35 20.84
N ALA A 167 -42.02 17.62 21.28
CA ALA A 167 -43.20 18.37 21.68
C ALA A 167 -43.98 18.94 20.47
N ASN A 168 -43.35 19.01 19.28
CA ASN A 168 -43.96 19.51 18.07
C ASN A 168 -43.36 18.83 16.82
N PRO A 169 -43.84 17.62 16.44
CA PRO A 169 -43.30 16.85 15.33
C PRO A 169 -43.51 17.48 13.94
N ASP A 170 -44.26 18.58 13.85
CA ASP A 170 -44.48 19.34 12.62
C ASP A 170 -43.57 20.58 12.50
N GLN A 171 -42.69 20.82 13.47
CA GLN A 171 -41.74 21.93 13.44
C GLN A 171 -40.58 21.64 12.47
N THR A 172 -40.34 22.50 11.49
CA THR A 172 -39.10 22.42 10.69
C THR A 172 -37.88 22.80 11.54
N PRO A 173 -36.71 22.16 11.34
CA PRO A 173 -36.43 21.23 10.25
C PRO A 173 -36.96 19.80 10.50
N LEU A 174 -37.34 19.10 9.43
CA LEU A 174 -37.85 17.72 9.47
C LEU A 174 -37.51 16.92 8.20
N ILE A 175 -37.55 15.59 8.29
CA ILE A 175 -37.44 14.67 7.15
C ILE A 175 -38.75 13.91 7.00
N ASP A 176 -39.28 13.87 5.78
CA ASP A 176 -40.45 13.09 5.40
C ASP A 176 -40.02 11.91 4.52
N SER A 177 -40.13 10.68 5.02
CA SER A 177 -39.93 9.46 4.22
C SER A 177 -41.27 8.83 3.93
N THR A 178 -41.80 9.08 2.73
CA THR A 178 -43.20 8.77 2.39
C THR A 178 -43.48 7.29 2.11
N HIS A 179 -42.44 6.45 2.01
CA HIS A 179 -42.56 5.02 1.73
C HIS A 179 -42.11 4.11 2.87
N GLN A 180 -41.65 4.67 3.99
CA GLN A 180 -41.29 3.93 5.20
C GLN A 180 -42.36 4.16 6.29
N GLN A 181 -42.67 3.13 7.08
CA GLN A 181 -43.77 3.06 8.04
C GLN A 181 -43.31 3.17 9.49
N TYR A 182 -44.03 3.93 10.30
CA TYR A 182 -43.81 3.99 11.74
C TYR A 182 -44.66 2.97 12.51
N PRO A 183 -44.14 2.27 13.54
CA PRO A 183 -42.78 2.35 14.07
C PRO A 183 -41.80 1.31 13.47
N GLU A 184 -42.27 0.46 12.56
CA GLU A 184 -41.55 -0.73 12.09
C GLU A 184 -40.20 -0.35 11.43
N ASP A 185 -40.23 0.63 10.53
CA ASP A 185 -39.06 1.06 9.77
C ASP A 185 -38.17 2.06 10.53
N ALA A 186 -38.62 2.53 11.69
CA ALA A 186 -37.83 3.40 12.58
C ALA A 186 -36.80 2.63 13.42
N ALA A 187 -36.90 1.30 13.47
CA ALA A 187 -35.98 0.46 14.23
C ALA A 187 -34.76 0.06 13.37
N PRO A 188 -33.55 -0.03 13.94
CA PRO A 188 -32.40 -0.57 13.22
C PRO A 188 -32.61 -2.02 12.77
N PRO A 189 -32.03 -2.45 11.64
CA PRO A 189 -32.17 -3.80 11.15
C PRO A 189 -31.52 -4.81 12.10
N SER A 190 -32.12 -6.00 12.25
CA SER A 190 -31.61 -7.07 13.13
C SER A 190 -30.60 -8.01 12.45
N GLY A 191 -30.21 -7.73 11.22
CA GLY A 191 -29.31 -8.55 10.38
C GLY A 191 -28.85 -7.78 9.13
N ALA A 192 -28.23 -8.47 8.18
CA ALA A 192 -27.64 -7.85 6.98
C ALA A 192 -28.66 -7.36 5.92
N ALA A 193 -29.96 -7.64 6.10
CA ALA A 193 -31.02 -7.13 5.25
C ALA A 193 -31.70 -5.93 5.93
N GLY A 194 -31.93 -4.87 5.17
CA GLY A 194 -32.40 -3.59 5.69
C GLY A 194 -33.86 -3.66 6.16
N ASN A 195 -34.69 -4.44 5.46
CA ASN A 195 -36.12 -4.60 5.73
C ASN A 195 -36.83 -3.24 5.87
N ASN A 196 -36.58 -2.33 4.93
CA ASN A 196 -37.12 -0.96 4.91
C ASN A 196 -36.72 -0.08 6.10
N SER A 197 -35.79 -0.50 6.96
CA SER A 197 -35.28 0.34 8.04
C SER A 197 -34.69 1.64 7.51
N ILE A 198 -34.92 2.75 8.22
CA ILE A 198 -34.25 4.03 7.95
C ILE A 198 -32.74 3.99 8.25
N PHE A 199 -32.26 2.95 8.92
CA PHE A 199 -30.85 2.78 9.25
C PHE A 199 -30.20 1.70 8.39
N THR A 200 -28.92 1.87 8.09
CA THR A 200 -28.10 0.84 7.45
C THR A 200 -27.74 -0.29 8.43
N ALA A 201 -27.47 -1.47 7.90
CA ALA A 201 -26.90 -2.58 8.64
C ALA A 201 -25.44 -2.33 9.00
N ASN A 202 -24.64 -1.81 8.05
CA ASN A 202 -23.27 -1.38 8.26
C ASN A 202 -23.23 -0.01 8.96
N THR A 203 -22.49 0.09 10.06
CA THR A 203 -22.31 1.34 10.84
C THR A 203 -20.85 1.77 10.92
N SER A 204 -19.99 1.26 10.03
CA SER A 204 -18.59 1.70 9.93
C SER A 204 -18.52 3.18 9.49
N ALA A 205 -17.39 3.83 9.74
CA ALA A 205 -17.13 5.17 9.22
C ALA A 205 -17.08 5.22 7.69
N THR A 206 -16.86 4.07 7.03
CA THR A 206 -16.80 3.92 5.57
C THR A 206 -18.11 3.38 4.99
N ALA A 207 -19.17 3.21 5.80
CA ALA A 207 -20.34 2.43 5.40
C ALA A 207 -20.99 2.91 4.10
N VAL A 208 -21.06 4.22 3.87
CA VAL A 208 -21.60 4.78 2.62
C VAL A 208 -20.73 4.36 1.42
N ALA A 209 -19.42 4.54 1.49
CA ALA A 209 -18.50 4.12 0.44
C ALA A 209 -18.57 2.60 0.22
N ASP A 210 -18.66 1.81 1.30
CA ASP A 210 -18.81 0.34 1.24
C ASP A 210 -20.07 -0.08 0.46
N TYR A 211 -21.15 0.71 0.50
CA TYR A 211 -22.37 0.44 -0.29
C TYR A 211 -22.31 1.00 -1.71
N VAL A 212 -21.84 2.24 -1.86
CA VAL A 212 -21.87 2.99 -3.11
C VAL A 212 -20.82 2.45 -4.09
N GLU A 213 -19.61 2.20 -3.60
CA GLU A 213 -18.46 1.81 -4.43
C GLU A 213 -18.33 0.29 -4.60
N ALA A 214 -19.27 -0.49 -4.06
CA ALA A 214 -19.23 -1.96 -4.01
C ALA A 214 -19.11 -2.63 -5.38
N ASN A 215 -19.69 -2.02 -6.42
CA ASN A 215 -19.72 -2.54 -7.79
C ASN A 215 -19.01 -1.62 -8.77
N ARG A 216 -17.97 -0.89 -8.30
CA ARG A 216 -17.14 -0.05 -9.17
C ARG A 216 -16.45 -0.88 -10.26
N ASP A 217 -16.38 -0.35 -11.47
CA ASP A 217 -15.67 -0.98 -12.59
C ASP A 217 -14.15 -0.83 -12.47
N ALA A 218 -13.68 0.23 -11.79
CA ALA A 218 -12.28 0.55 -11.57
C ALA A 218 -12.09 1.31 -10.24
N SER A 219 -10.88 1.34 -9.69
CA SER A 219 -10.49 2.24 -8.59
C SER A 219 -10.52 3.71 -9.03
N TRP A 220 -10.44 4.63 -8.06
CA TRP A 220 -10.33 6.06 -8.35
C TRP A 220 -9.07 6.38 -9.16
N GLU A 221 -7.94 5.75 -8.81
CA GLU A 221 -6.67 5.90 -9.54
C GLU A 221 -6.75 5.31 -10.96
N GLU A 222 -7.32 4.11 -11.10
CA GLU A 222 -7.49 3.46 -12.40
C GLU A 222 -8.40 4.30 -13.33
N ALA A 223 -9.54 4.80 -12.83
CA ALA A 223 -10.42 5.66 -13.61
C ALA A 223 -9.76 6.99 -13.99
N SER A 224 -8.92 7.56 -13.13
CA SER A 224 -8.12 8.76 -13.47
C SER A 224 -7.11 8.46 -14.56
N SER A 225 -6.39 7.34 -14.46
CA SER A 225 -5.43 6.90 -15.48
C SER A 225 -6.09 6.73 -16.84
N CYS A 226 -7.25 6.07 -16.91
CA CYS A 226 -7.97 5.91 -18.18
C CYS A 226 -8.41 7.27 -18.77
N LEU A 227 -8.80 8.24 -17.94
CA LEU A 227 -9.14 9.60 -18.41
C LEU A 227 -7.92 10.38 -18.92
N ASP A 228 -6.75 10.15 -18.32
CA ASP A 228 -5.50 10.74 -18.78
C ASP A 228 -5.02 10.08 -20.09
N ASP A 229 -5.13 8.76 -20.22
CA ASP A 229 -4.78 8.00 -21.44
C ASP A 229 -5.57 8.48 -22.67
N ILE A 230 -6.89 8.68 -22.54
CA ILE A 230 -7.69 9.16 -23.67
C ILE A 230 -7.38 10.63 -24.00
N ALA A 231 -6.92 11.41 -23.02
CA ALA A 231 -6.58 12.81 -23.20
C ALA A 231 -5.18 12.99 -23.82
N ASP A 232 -4.28 12.01 -23.69
CA ASP A 232 -2.96 12.05 -24.33
C ASP A 232 -3.07 11.87 -25.86
N PRO A 233 -2.74 12.91 -26.66
CA PRO A 233 -2.76 12.82 -28.11
C PRO A 233 -1.71 11.85 -28.67
N ILE A 234 -0.69 11.47 -27.90
CA ILE A 234 0.37 10.52 -28.30
C ILE A 234 -0.11 9.08 -28.15
N ALA A 235 -0.80 8.75 -27.05
CA ALA A 235 -1.41 7.43 -26.82
C ALA A 235 -2.40 7.03 -27.93
N GLY A 236 -3.10 8.01 -28.52
CA GLY A 236 -3.97 7.79 -29.68
C GLY A 236 -5.25 7.00 -29.39
N VAL A 237 -5.59 6.84 -28.09
CA VAL A 237 -6.78 6.14 -27.61
C VAL A 237 -8.03 7.02 -27.76
N GLY A 238 -7.95 8.29 -27.36
CA GLY A 238 -9.00 9.29 -27.59
C GLY A 238 -8.89 10.00 -28.93
N TYR A 239 -10.02 10.49 -29.43
CA TYR A 239 -10.10 11.29 -30.64
C TYR A 239 -10.20 12.79 -30.29
N PRO A 240 -9.18 13.61 -30.57
CA PRO A 240 -9.23 15.04 -30.32
C PRO A 240 -10.20 15.74 -31.28
N VAL A 241 -11.11 16.55 -30.74
CA VAL A 241 -12.16 17.24 -31.49
C VAL A 241 -11.93 18.74 -31.46
N ALA A 242 -11.68 19.31 -32.64
CA ALA A 242 -11.55 20.76 -32.81
C ALA A 242 -12.92 21.47 -32.86
N VAL A 243 -12.92 22.79 -32.66
CA VAL A 243 -14.06 23.66 -32.91
C VAL A 243 -14.19 24.01 -34.39
N ALA A 244 -15.32 23.68 -35.01
CA ALA A 244 -15.62 23.98 -36.41
C ALA A 244 -16.22 25.38 -36.62
N GLU A 245 -16.98 25.88 -35.65
CA GLU A 245 -17.54 27.23 -35.65
C GLU A 245 -17.71 27.72 -34.21
N ASP A 246 -17.26 28.95 -33.94
CA ASP A 246 -17.53 29.66 -32.68
C ASP A 246 -18.34 30.94 -32.98
N ALA A 247 -19.53 31.02 -32.41
CA ALA A 247 -20.44 32.16 -32.51
C ALA A 247 -20.71 32.81 -31.14
N GLY A 248 -19.76 32.74 -30.21
CA GLY A 248 -19.84 33.28 -28.85
C GLY A 248 -20.66 32.36 -27.95
N SER A 249 -21.97 32.57 -27.85
CA SER A 249 -22.82 31.73 -26.98
C SER A 249 -23.13 30.34 -27.54
N ARG A 250 -22.64 30.03 -28.75
CA ARG A 250 -22.83 28.74 -29.43
C ARG A 250 -21.54 28.30 -30.08
N VAL A 251 -21.12 27.09 -29.77
CA VAL A 251 -19.98 26.41 -30.41
C VAL A 251 -20.48 25.20 -31.21
N VAL A 252 -19.93 25.00 -32.40
CA VAL A 252 -20.11 23.79 -33.21
C VAL A 252 -18.82 23.01 -33.21
N LEU A 253 -18.84 21.80 -32.68
CA LEU A 253 -17.72 20.86 -32.72
C LEU A 253 -17.55 20.29 -34.12
N ALA A 254 -16.30 20.04 -34.52
CA ALA A 254 -15.96 19.28 -35.72
C ALA A 254 -16.56 17.85 -35.66
N PRO A 255 -16.62 17.12 -36.80
CA PRO A 255 -17.16 15.77 -36.81
C PRO A 255 -16.50 14.86 -35.78
N LEU A 256 -17.33 14.22 -34.95
CA LEU A 256 -16.91 13.28 -33.91
C LEU A 256 -16.48 11.93 -34.52
N SER A 257 -15.65 11.20 -33.81
CA SER A 257 -15.40 9.77 -34.03
C SER A 257 -16.60 8.94 -33.60
N ALA A 258 -16.88 7.87 -34.36
CA ALA A 258 -17.87 6.86 -34.01
C ALA A 258 -17.28 5.73 -33.14
N ASP A 259 -15.95 5.61 -33.13
CA ASP A 259 -15.24 4.42 -32.65
C ASP A 259 -14.32 4.71 -31.45
N GLN A 260 -14.21 5.97 -31.01
CA GLN A 260 -13.34 6.41 -29.91
C GLN A 260 -14.03 7.44 -29.02
N PRO A 261 -13.64 7.57 -27.74
CA PRO A 261 -13.97 8.72 -26.90
C PRO A 261 -13.55 10.03 -27.59
N ASN A 262 -14.45 11.02 -27.60
CA ASN A 262 -14.23 12.31 -28.26
C ASN A 262 -13.79 13.35 -27.23
N ILE A 263 -12.59 13.89 -27.36
CA ILE A 263 -11.98 14.77 -26.37
C ILE A 263 -12.01 16.21 -26.87
N VAL A 264 -12.56 17.11 -26.04
CA VAL A 264 -12.55 18.56 -26.25
C VAL A 264 -11.88 19.21 -25.05
N ASP A 265 -10.92 20.09 -25.29
CA ASP A 265 -10.36 20.94 -24.23
C ASP A 265 -11.41 22.00 -23.83
N TYR A 266 -11.68 22.15 -22.53
CA TYR A 266 -12.58 23.16 -22.02
C TYR A 266 -12.22 24.57 -22.49
N ALA A 267 -10.92 24.88 -22.65
CA ALA A 267 -10.46 26.18 -23.13
C ALA A 267 -11.01 26.54 -24.52
N ASP A 268 -11.25 25.55 -25.38
CA ASP A 268 -11.78 25.75 -26.73
C ASP A 268 -13.28 26.11 -26.75
N ILE A 269 -14.01 25.81 -25.67
CA ILE A 269 -15.46 26.02 -25.58
C ILE A 269 -15.86 26.94 -24.42
N ALA A 270 -14.89 27.54 -23.74
CA ALA A 270 -15.10 28.35 -22.55
C ALA A 270 -16.09 29.50 -22.81
N GLY A 271 -17.13 29.60 -21.99
CA GLY A 271 -18.18 30.62 -22.10
C GLY A 271 -19.30 30.30 -23.10
N ALA A 272 -19.25 29.16 -23.80
CA ALA A 272 -20.34 28.72 -24.66
C ALA A 272 -21.59 28.34 -23.83
N ALA A 273 -22.78 28.68 -24.34
CA ALA A 273 -24.04 28.27 -23.74
C ALA A 273 -24.70 27.08 -24.43
N LEU A 274 -24.30 26.82 -25.68
CA LEU A 274 -24.83 25.75 -26.52
C LEU A 274 -23.70 25.06 -27.28
N ILE A 275 -23.57 23.74 -27.10
CA ILE A 275 -22.72 22.87 -27.90
C ILE A 275 -23.58 22.23 -29.01
N GLN A 276 -23.08 22.28 -30.24
CA GLN A 276 -23.67 21.62 -31.40
C GLN A 276 -22.64 20.72 -32.09
N PHE A 277 -23.13 19.70 -32.79
CA PHE A 277 -22.28 18.78 -33.54
C PHE A 277 -22.38 19.05 -35.04
N SER A 278 -21.23 19.08 -35.72
CA SER A 278 -21.18 19.04 -37.18
C SER A 278 -21.88 17.78 -37.72
N PRO A 279 -22.36 17.76 -38.98
CA PRO A 279 -22.96 16.56 -39.56
C PRO A 279 -22.02 15.34 -39.47
N GLY A 280 -22.44 14.30 -38.77
CA GLY A 280 -21.60 13.14 -38.46
C GLY A 280 -22.13 12.34 -37.27
N PRO A 281 -21.29 11.46 -36.69
CA PRO A 281 -21.58 10.81 -35.41
C PRO A 281 -21.87 11.85 -34.31
N THR A 282 -22.78 11.50 -33.40
CA THR A 282 -23.08 12.24 -32.17
C THR A 282 -22.61 11.42 -30.96
N PRO A 283 -22.51 12.01 -29.75
CA PRO A 283 -22.11 11.27 -28.56
C PRO A 283 -23.01 10.06 -28.29
N GLY A 284 -22.41 8.96 -27.85
CA GLY A 284 -23.08 7.69 -27.59
C GLY A 284 -22.28 6.79 -26.63
N VAL A 285 -22.81 5.59 -26.37
CA VAL A 285 -22.25 4.62 -25.39
C VAL A 285 -20.76 4.33 -25.64
N SER A 286 -20.35 4.09 -26.89
CA SER A 286 -18.96 3.75 -27.24
C SER A 286 -18.11 4.94 -27.67
N ASN A 287 -18.71 6.12 -27.79
CA ASN A 287 -18.06 7.33 -28.29
C ASN A 287 -18.55 8.57 -27.50
N PRO A 288 -18.33 8.62 -26.18
CA PRO A 288 -18.74 9.76 -25.35
C PRO A 288 -18.07 11.04 -25.82
N LEU A 289 -18.66 12.19 -25.47
CA LEU A 289 -17.97 13.48 -25.48
C LEU A 289 -17.40 13.74 -24.09
N VAL A 290 -16.08 13.86 -23.99
CA VAL A 290 -15.36 14.19 -22.77
C VAL A 290 -14.81 15.62 -22.91
N ILE A 291 -15.26 16.50 -22.02
CA ILE A 291 -14.83 17.88 -21.94
C ILE A 291 -13.79 17.96 -20.82
N ARG A 292 -12.51 18.06 -21.19
CA ARG A 292 -11.38 18.04 -20.27
C ARG A 292 -11.17 19.43 -19.68
N VAL A 293 -11.35 19.56 -18.37
CA VAL A 293 -11.05 20.80 -17.66
C VAL A 293 -9.60 20.77 -17.18
N PRO A 294 -8.77 21.78 -17.51
CA PRO A 294 -7.35 21.79 -17.14
C PRO A 294 -7.14 22.04 -15.65
N ALA A 295 -6.06 21.47 -15.10
CA ALA A 295 -5.64 21.65 -13.71
C ALA A 295 -5.57 23.15 -13.33
N GLY A 296 -5.92 23.47 -12.08
CA GLY A 296 -5.94 24.84 -11.57
C GLY A 296 -7.18 25.67 -11.92
N THR A 297 -8.13 25.14 -12.68
CA THR A 297 -9.41 25.81 -12.97
C THR A 297 -10.30 25.86 -11.72
N THR A 298 -10.77 27.06 -11.34
CA THR A 298 -11.69 27.25 -10.21
C THR A 298 -13.14 27.50 -10.63
N ASP A 299 -13.35 27.94 -11.88
CA ASP A 299 -14.65 28.34 -12.41
C ASP A 299 -14.89 27.72 -13.79
N VAL A 300 -15.95 26.90 -13.89
CA VAL A 300 -16.37 26.22 -15.11
C VAL A 300 -17.74 26.73 -15.53
N VAL A 301 -17.87 27.13 -16.79
CA VAL A 301 -19.13 27.54 -17.40
C VAL A 301 -19.70 26.37 -18.19
N GLY A 302 -20.74 25.74 -17.63
CA GLY A 302 -21.41 24.59 -18.23
C GLY A 302 -22.36 24.99 -19.36
N ALA A 303 -22.32 24.20 -20.44
CA ALA A 303 -23.14 24.39 -21.64
C ALA A 303 -24.22 23.31 -21.76
N ARG A 304 -25.24 23.59 -22.58
CA ARG A 304 -26.27 22.62 -22.95
C ARG A 304 -26.03 22.05 -24.36
N ALA A 305 -26.62 20.90 -24.67
CA ALA A 305 -26.70 20.32 -26.00
C ALA A 305 -28.18 20.03 -26.37
N ASP A 306 -28.59 20.39 -27.59
CA ASP A 306 -29.97 20.19 -28.04
C ASP A 306 -30.08 19.06 -29.09
N PRO A 307 -31.15 18.25 -29.07
CA PRO A 307 -32.34 18.35 -28.19
C PRO A 307 -32.07 17.93 -26.74
N GLN A 308 -32.70 18.62 -25.79
CA GLN A 308 -32.55 18.36 -24.34
C GLN A 308 -32.63 16.86 -23.99
N GLY A 309 -31.71 16.41 -23.14
CA GLY A 309 -31.65 15.04 -22.62
C GLY A 309 -31.19 13.98 -23.63
N ALA A 310 -31.07 14.30 -24.92
CA ALA A 310 -30.69 13.32 -25.94
C ALA A 310 -29.23 12.87 -25.84
N PHE A 311 -28.34 13.75 -25.37
CA PHE A 311 -26.90 13.53 -25.29
C PHE A 311 -26.36 13.53 -23.87
N SER A 312 -27.16 13.96 -22.88
CA SER A 312 -26.76 14.06 -21.47
C SER A 312 -26.15 12.76 -20.90
N PRO A 313 -26.67 11.55 -21.20
CA PRO A 313 -26.04 10.30 -20.73
C PRO A 313 -24.65 9.99 -21.30
N TYR A 314 -24.21 10.71 -22.35
CA TYR A 314 -22.98 10.43 -23.10
C TYR A 314 -22.02 11.63 -23.11
N MET A 315 -22.27 12.62 -22.26
CA MET A 315 -21.43 13.81 -22.09
C MET A 315 -20.82 13.81 -20.69
N LEU A 316 -19.51 14.03 -20.63
CA LEU A 316 -18.72 14.07 -19.40
C LEU A 316 -18.00 15.42 -19.29
N TRP A 317 -18.22 16.12 -18.18
CA TRP A 317 -17.37 17.21 -17.72
C TRP A 317 -16.31 16.62 -16.79
N ASP A 318 -15.10 16.48 -17.31
CA ASP A 318 -14.00 15.82 -16.63
C ASP A 318 -13.15 16.83 -15.84
N LEU A 319 -13.39 16.85 -14.54
CA LEU A 319 -12.73 17.68 -13.54
C LEU A 319 -11.79 16.85 -12.64
N SER A 320 -11.40 15.63 -13.06
CA SER A 320 -10.53 14.74 -12.27
C SER A 320 -9.20 15.37 -11.85
N GLN A 321 -8.65 16.30 -12.64
CA GLN A 321 -7.39 16.99 -12.37
C GLN A 321 -7.54 18.20 -11.43
N LEU A 322 -8.76 18.50 -10.96
CA LEU A 322 -9.02 19.64 -10.07
C LEU A 322 -9.01 19.22 -8.61
N THR A 323 -8.43 20.07 -7.78
CA THR A 323 -8.46 19.95 -6.32
C THR A 323 -8.92 21.28 -5.71
N GLY A 324 -9.41 21.25 -4.47
CA GLY A 324 -9.91 22.46 -3.79
C GLY A 324 -11.33 22.84 -4.21
N ASP A 325 -11.69 24.11 -4.06
CA ASP A 325 -13.05 24.60 -4.33
C ASP A 325 -13.23 24.95 -5.82
N VAL A 326 -14.26 24.38 -6.45
CA VAL A 326 -14.58 24.59 -7.87
C VAL A 326 -16.06 24.93 -8.03
N THR A 327 -16.37 25.95 -8.83
CA THR A 327 -17.76 26.33 -9.16
C THR A 327 -18.09 25.99 -10.61
N VAL A 328 -19.17 25.26 -10.84
CA VAL A 328 -19.71 24.92 -12.16
C VAL A 328 -21.05 25.65 -12.34
N THR A 329 -21.08 26.67 -13.20
CA THR A 329 -22.26 27.53 -13.40
C THR A 329 -22.86 27.35 -14.79
N ALA A 330 -24.18 27.24 -14.89
CA ALA A 330 -24.86 27.17 -16.19
C ALA A 330 -24.77 28.50 -16.96
N ALA A 331 -24.28 28.45 -18.20
CA ALA A 331 -24.21 29.64 -19.06
C ALA A 331 -25.60 30.25 -19.37
N GLU A 332 -26.59 29.40 -19.64
CA GLU A 332 -27.99 29.77 -19.90
C GLU A 332 -28.93 28.81 -19.18
N ALA A 333 -28.94 28.88 -17.84
CA ALA A 333 -29.77 28.12 -16.90
C ALA A 333 -29.63 26.59 -16.90
N ARG A 334 -29.32 25.93 -18.02
CA ARG A 334 -29.18 24.46 -18.12
C ARG A 334 -27.74 24.03 -18.39
N ILE A 335 -27.32 22.93 -17.76
CA ILE A 335 -26.10 22.17 -18.10
C ILE A 335 -26.51 20.77 -18.53
N ASP A 336 -25.94 20.26 -19.62
CA ASP A 336 -26.11 18.87 -20.05
C ASP A 336 -24.79 18.08 -19.88
N GLY A 337 -24.87 16.87 -19.32
CA GLY A 337 -23.73 15.99 -19.08
C GLY A 337 -23.37 15.83 -17.60
N SER A 338 -22.67 14.75 -17.28
CA SER A 338 -22.28 14.40 -15.92
C SER A 338 -20.98 15.08 -15.49
N ILE A 339 -20.89 15.50 -14.24
CA ILE A 339 -19.74 16.20 -13.65
C ILE A 339 -18.93 15.24 -12.78
N TYR A 340 -17.67 15.00 -13.15
CA TYR A 340 -16.77 14.07 -12.45
C TYR A 340 -15.61 14.82 -11.80
N ALA A 341 -15.68 15.03 -10.48
CA ALA A 341 -14.73 15.84 -9.71
C ALA A 341 -14.30 15.17 -8.38
N PRO A 342 -13.77 13.93 -8.42
CA PRO A 342 -13.60 13.08 -7.23
C PRO A 342 -12.76 13.68 -6.09
N GLU A 343 -11.83 14.58 -6.42
CA GLU A 343 -10.91 15.21 -5.45
C GLU A 343 -11.23 16.69 -5.14
N ALA A 344 -12.26 17.25 -5.79
CA ALA A 344 -12.66 18.65 -5.62
C ALA A 344 -13.90 18.82 -4.74
N SER A 345 -13.98 19.96 -4.07
CA SER A 345 -15.19 20.49 -3.45
C SER A 345 -15.98 21.24 -4.53
N VAL A 346 -16.96 20.58 -5.14
CA VAL A 346 -17.69 21.12 -6.31
C VAL A 346 -18.99 21.82 -5.89
N THR A 347 -19.18 23.04 -6.37
CA THR A 347 -20.45 23.79 -6.30
C THR A 347 -21.08 23.83 -7.68
N VAL A 348 -22.29 23.28 -7.84
CA VAL A 348 -23.02 23.28 -9.12
C VAL A 348 -24.19 24.25 -9.02
N ASP A 349 -24.23 25.27 -9.88
CA ASP A 349 -25.36 26.21 -10.01
C ASP A 349 -26.04 26.05 -11.38
N ALA A 350 -27.12 25.27 -11.41
CA ALA A 350 -27.87 24.94 -12.62
C ALA A 350 -29.37 24.74 -12.35
N ALA A 351 -30.19 24.95 -13.38
CA ALA A 351 -31.65 24.93 -13.35
C ALA A 351 -32.26 24.54 -14.72
N PRO A 352 -32.16 23.27 -15.16
CA PRO A 352 -31.62 22.12 -14.42
C PRO A 352 -30.15 21.75 -14.77
N LEU A 353 -29.54 20.89 -13.96
CA LEU A 353 -28.47 20.00 -14.42
C LEU A 353 -29.09 18.71 -14.97
N ASP A 354 -28.86 18.38 -16.24
CA ASP A 354 -29.24 17.10 -16.85
C ASP A 354 -28.01 16.16 -16.83
N GLY A 355 -27.78 15.44 -15.72
CA GLY A 355 -26.58 14.60 -15.55
C GLY A 355 -26.39 14.01 -14.14
N GLN A 356 -25.24 13.36 -13.89
CA GLN A 356 -24.77 12.95 -12.56
C GLN A 356 -23.71 13.90 -11.98
N VAL A 357 -23.49 13.84 -10.66
CA VAL A 357 -22.42 14.58 -9.99
C VAL A 357 -21.66 13.67 -9.04
N ILE A 358 -20.32 13.63 -9.19
CA ILE A 358 -19.39 13.06 -8.22
C ILE A 358 -18.46 14.17 -7.72
N GLY A 359 -18.31 14.30 -6.41
CA GLY A 359 -17.38 15.24 -5.79
C GLY A 359 -16.83 14.74 -4.46
N ARG A 360 -15.68 15.29 -4.01
CA ARG A 360 -15.25 15.11 -2.62
C ARG A 360 -16.29 15.74 -1.70
N ASN A 361 -16.58 17.02 -1.90
CA ASN A 361 -17.73 17.71 -1.32
C ASN A 361 -18.64 18.18 -2.45
N VAL A 362 -19.96 18.14 -2.26
CA VAL A 362 -20.93 18.58 -3.27
C VAL A 362 -21.86 19.65 -2.72
N THR A 363 -21.87 20.82 -3.34
CA THR A 363 -22.86 21.87 -3.10
C THR A 363 -23.77 21.99 -4.32
N LEU A 364 -25.07 21.80 -4.16
CA LEU A 364 -26.05 21.99 -5.23
C LEU A 364 -26.81 23.30 -5.02
N GLN A 365 -26.63 24.22 -5.96
CA GLN A 365 -27.29 25.52 -6.08
C GLN A 365 -28.18 25.55 -7.33
N GLY A 366 -29.04 26.55 -7.41
CA GLY A 366 -29.95 26.71 -8.55
C GLY A 366 -31.31 26.02 -8.37
N GLY A 367 -31.79 25.38 -9.44
CA GLY A 367 -33.15 24.86 -9.58
C GLY A 367 -33.27 23.38 -9.22
N GLU A 368 -32.92 22.51 -10.17
CA GLU A 368 -33.20 21.08 -10.13
C GLU A 368 -32.03 20.27 -10.71
N THR A 369 -31.87 19.03 -10.27
CA THR A 369 -30.98 18.04 -10.91
C THR A 369 -31.82 16.92 -11.48
N HIS A 370 -31.74 16.68 -12.79
CA HIS A 370 -32.43 15.60 -13.50
C HIS A 370 -31.51 14.39 -13.66
N SER A 371 -32.06 13.19 -13.42
CA SER A 371 -31.26 11.95 -13.39
C SER A 371 -30.99 11.43 -14.80
N PHE A 372 -29.87 11.85 -15.38
CA PHE A 372 -29.29 11.25 -16.58
C PHE A 372 -27.99 10.53 -16.19
N LEU A 373 -28.08 9.23 -15.93
CA LEU A 373 -26.91 8.43 -15.57
C LEU A 373 -25.93 8.35 -16.75
N PHE A 374 -24.65 8.55 -16.47
CA PHE A 374 -23.60 8.41 -17.47
C PHE A 374 -23.56 6.95 -17.93
N SER A 375 -23.78 6.76 -19.23
CA SER A 375 -24.05 5.46 -19.85
C SER A 375 -22.97 5.05 -20.84
N SER A 376 -21.86 5.78 -20.90
CA SER A 376 -20.74 5.50 -21.79
C SER A 376 -19.59 4.79 -21.09
N GLU A 377 -18.79 4.12 -21.90
CA GLU A 377 -17.55 3.44 -21.52
C GLU A 377 -16.36 4.21 -22.11
N ILE A 378 -15.26 4.26 -21.36
CA ILE A 378 -14.00 4.92 -21.74
C ILE A 378 -12.92 3.85 -21.89
N SER A 379 -12.22 3.83 -23.02
CA SER A 379 -11.12 2.87 -23.24
C SER A 379 -9.93 3.14 -22.30
N CYS A 380 -9.33 2.09 -21.77
CA CYS A 380 -8.13 2.15 -20.93
C CYS A 380 -6.94 1.46 -21.61
N SER A 381 -5.72 1.97 -21.44
CA SER A 381 -4.50 1.32 -21.91
C SER A 381 -3.44 1.31 -20.80
N ALA A 382 -3.37 0.24 -20.03
CA ALA A 382 -2.28 0.09 -19.07
C ALA A 382 -0.94 -0.12 -19.80
N ASP A 383 0.09 0.61 -19.40
CA ASP A 383 1.48 0.40 -19.86
C ASP A 383 2.31 -0.49 -18.91
N SER A 384 1.78 -0.77 -17.72
CA SER A 384 2.44 -1.59 -16.69
C SER A 384 1.47 -2.54 -15.97
N GLY A 385 2.02 -3.52 -15.26
CA GLY A 385 1.29 -4.37 -14.33
C GLY A 385 2.19 -4.96 -13.25
N THR A 386 1.66 -5.83 -12.42
CA THR A 386 2.40 -6.46 -11.33
C THR A 386 1.97 -7.91 -11.11
N PHE A 387 2.46 -8.54 -10.05
CA PHE A 387 2.09 -9.91 -9.69
C PHE A 387 1.95 -10.06 -8.18
N ALA A 388 1.19 -11.08 -7.77
CA ALA A 388 1.04 -11.50 -6.38
C ALA A 388 1.37 -12.98 -6.26
N VAL A 389 2.14 -13.32 -5.24
CA VAL A 389 2.56 -14.70 -4.95
C VAL A 389 1.79 -15.19 -3.73
N ARG A 390 1.18 -16.36 -3.82
CA ARG A 390 0.55 -17.03 -2.66
C ARG A 390 1.14 -18.41 -2.43
N LYS A 391 1.14 -18.84 -1.17
CA LYS A 391 1.60 -20.18 -0.79
C LYS A 391 0.48 -21.20 -0.93
N GLU A 392 0.87 -22.42 -1.28
CA GLU A 392 0.05 -23.62 -1.15
C GLU A 392 0.88 -24.74 -0.50
N LEU A 393 0.30 -25.43 0.47
CA LEU A 393 0.96 -26.53 1.19
C LEU A 393 0.26 -27.85 0.90
N SER A 394 1.06 -28.88 0.66
CA SER A 394 0.63 -30.26 0.47
C SER A 394 1.34 -31.15 1.48
N GLY A 395 0.58 -32.04 2.12
CA GLY A 395 1.10 -33.01 3.09
C GLY A 395 1.24 -32.52 4.52
N ILE A 396 1.48 -31.22 4.76
CA ILE A 396 1.47 -30.57 6.08
C ILE A 396 0.45 -29.42 6.10
N ALA A 397 -0.30 -29.26 7.19
CA ALA A 397 -1.24 -28.14 7.31
C ALA A 397 -0.52 -26.89 7.85
N PRO A 398 -0.97 -25.66 7.49
CA PRO A 398 -0.39 -24.43 8.04
C PRO A 398 -0.39 -24.37 9.57
N ASP A 399 -1.42 -24.93 10.21
CA ASP A 399 -1.56 -24.96 11.68
C ASP A 399 -0.55 -25.91 12.36
N ASP A 400 0.11 -26.79 11.60
CA ASP A 400 1.17 -27.69 12.07
C ASP A 400 2.57 -27.04 11.98
N LEU A 401 2.65 -25.79 11.48
CA LEU A 401 3.87 -24.98 11.44
C LEU A 401 3.89 -23.97 12.60
N PRO A 402 5.07 -23.47 12.99
CA PRO A 402 5.16 -22.34 13.91
C PRO A 402 4.27 -21.16 13.47
N ALA A 403 3.64 -20.49 14.43
CA ALA A 403 2.76 -19.37 14.13
C ALA A 403 3.55 -18.24 13.44
N GLY A 404 3.06 -17.78 12.28
CA GLY A 404 3.71 -16.73 11.49
C GLY A 404 4.78 -17.23 10.52
N THR A 405 4.90 -18.54 10.28
CA THR A 405 5.82 -19.07 9.25
C THR A 405 5.54 -18.45 7.87
N THR A 406 6.62 -18.02 7.23
CA THR A 406 6.65 -17.51 5.86
C THR A 406 7.61 -18.34 5.00
N PHE A 407 7.49 -18.23 3.69
CA PHE A 407 8.38 -18.83 2.71
C PHE A 407 8.99 -17.75 1.84
N THR A 408 10.31 -17.75 1.71
CA THR A 408 11.06 -16.72 1.00
C THR A 408 11.12 -17.04 -0.50
N VAL A 409 10.56 -16.17 -1.33
CA VAL A 409 10.50 -16.32 -2.79
C VAL A 409 11.24 -15.18 -3.47
N ASN A 410 12.38 -15.48 -4.07
CA ASN A 410 13.13 -14.57 -4.92
C ASN A 410 12.46 -14.45 -6.30
N TYR A 411 12.58 -13.27 -6.90
CA TYR A 411 12.22 -13.03 -8.29
C TYR A 411 13.26 -12.20 -9.04
N ILE A 412 13.38 -12.47 -10.33
CA ILE A 412 14.17 -11.70 -11.30
C ILE A 412 13.22 -11.26 -12.41
N ALA A 413 13.00 -9.95 -12.53
CA ALA A 413 12.15 -9.33 -13.53
C ALA A 413 13.04 -8.68 -14.61
N ALA A 414 13.02 -9.25 -15.83
CA ALA A 414 13.71 -8.71 -17.00
C ALA A 414 12.72 -7.91 -17.86
N GLU A 415 12.92 -6.61 -17.90
CA GLU A 415 12.07 -5.67 -18.63
C GLU A 415 12.35 -5.71 -20.15
N PRO A 416 11.39 -5.27 -20.99
CA PRO A 416 11.54 -5.31 -22.45
C PRO A 416 12.73 -4.51 -23.01
N ASP A 417 13.20 -3.50 -22.29
CA ASP A 417 14.36 -2.67 -22.64
C ASP A 417 15.72 -3.32 -22.29
N GLY A 418 15.69 -4.44 -21.55
CA GLY A 418 16.87 -5.18 -21.09
C GLY A 418 17.26 -4.89 -19.64
N THR A 419 16.56 -3.99 -18.94
CA THR A 419 16.76 -3.71 -17.53
C THR A 419 16.37 -4.92 -16.68
N VAL A 420 17.10 -5.18 -15.60
CA VAL A 420 16.81 -6.30 -14.68
C VAL A 420 16.58 -5.77 -13.28
N ALA A 421 15.38 -6.03 -12.75
CA ALA A 421 15.04 -5.84 -11.35
C ALA A 421 15.05 -7.19 -10.63
N THR A 422 15.47 -7.19 -9.37
CA THR A 422 15.39 -8.37 -8.49
C THR A 422 14.70 -7.99 -7.19
N GLY A 423 14.07 -8.96 -6.56
CA GLY A 423 13.44 -8.77 -5.26
C GLY A 423 13.07 -10.09 -4.61
N THR A 424 12.53 -9.98 -3.40
CA THR A 424 12.14 -11.11 -2.56
C THR A 424 10.76 -10.85 -1.96
N LEU A 425 9.96 -11.89 -1.83
CA LEU A 425 8.68 -11.87 -1.13
C LEU A 425 8.68 -12.90 0.01
N GLU A 426 8.27 -12.46 1.20
CA GLU A 426 7.96 -13.34 2.33
C GLU A 426 6.50 -13.78 2.24
N VAL A 427 6.25 -14.98 1.74
CA VAL A 427 4.89 -15.47 1.43
C VAL A 427 4.35 -16.28 2.62
N PRO A 428 3.24 -15.85 3.27
CA PRO A 428 2.69 -16.55 4.42
C PRO A 428 2.23 -17.97 4.12
N ALA A 429 2.44 -18.88 5.07
CA ALA A 429 2.01 -20.28 4.98
C ALA A 429 0.48 -20.46 4.84
N ASP A 430 -0.32 -19.48 5.26
CA ASP A 430 -1.79 -19.51 5.24
C ASP A 430 -2.41 -19.29 3.85
N GLY A 431 -1.58 -18.99 2.84
CA GLY A 431 -2.00 -18.78 1.46
C GLY A 431 -2.49 -17.36 1.16
N THR A 432 -2.32 -16.41 2.09
CA THR A 432 -2.55 -14.99 1.83
C THR A 432 -1.60 -14.51 0.71
N PRO A 433 -2.10 -13.96 -0.40
CA PRO A 433 -1.25 -13.45 -1.48
C PRO A 433 -0.45 -12.22 -1.05
N VAL A 434 0.82 -12.17 -1.44
CA VAL A 434 1.70 -11.02 -1.28
C VAL A 434 1.97 -10.41 -2.64
N VAL A 435 1.61 -9.14 -2.82
CA VAL A 435 1.84 -8.39 -4.06
C VAL A 435 3.29 -7.93 -4.10
N ALA A 436 3.93 -8.00 -5.27
CA ALA A 436 5.27 -7.48 -5.45
C ALA A 436 5.30 -5.95 -5.34
N ASP A 437 6.35 -5.43 -4.70
CA ASP A 437 6.56 -4.00 -4.57
C ASP A 437 7.05 -3.41 -5.90
N GLY A 438 6.09 -2.88 -6.67
CA GLY A 438 6.35 -2.15 -7.91
C GLY A 438 5.39 -2.48 -9.04
N GLN A 439 5.42 -1.62 -10.05
CA GLN A 439 4.82 -1.87 -11.36
C GLN A 439 5.96 -2.18 -12.34
N PHE A 440 5.72 -3.14 -13.22
CA PHE A 440 6.65 -3.57 -14.24
C PHE A 440 6.04 -3.25 -15.61
N PRO A 441 6.84 -2.79 -16.58
CA PRO A 441 6.36 -2.60 -17.95
C PRO A 441 5.70 -3.87 -18.50
N ILE A 442 4.63 -3.70 -19.27
CA ILE A 442 4.01 -4.85 -19.95
C ILE A 442 5.03 -5.57 -20.83
N GLY A 443 5.05 -6.90 -20.74
CA GLY A 443 6.00 -7.76 -21.42
C GLY A 443 7.23 -8.14 -20.58
N THR A 444 7.39 -7.57 -19.38
CA THR A 444 8.43 -7.98 -18.42
C THR A 444 8.34 -9.47 -18.13
N ALA A 445 9.46 -10.18 -18.23
CA ALA A 445 9.56 -11.60 -17.91
C ALA A 445 10.07 -11.79 -16.49
N VAL A 446 9.31 -12.45 -15.64
CA VAL A 446 9.66 -12.68 -14.23
C VAL A 446 9.95 -14.16 -14.00
N GLU A 447 11.16 -14.47 -13.56
CA GLU A 447 11.56 -15.80 -13.09
C GLU A 447 11.52 -15.83 -11.56
N PHE A 448 11.05 -16.94 -11.00
CA PHE A 448 10.91 -17.14 -9.56
C PHE A 448 11.78 -18.28 -9.05
N GLU A 449 12.28 -18.15 -7.83
CA GLU A 449 12.99 -19.19 -7.10
C GLU A 449 12.60 -19.12 -5.62
N GLU A 450 12.18 -20.23 -5.02
CA GLU A 450 11.94 -20.30 -3.58
C GLU A 450 13.19 -20.80 -2.87
N ILE A 451 13.58 -20.09 -1.80
CA ILE A 451 14.66 -20.51 -0.91
C ILE A 451 14.18 -21.68 -0.06
N ALA A 452 15.04 -22.68 0.14
CA ALA A 452 14.71 -23.85 0.94
C ALA A 452 14.12 -23.46 2.31
N PRO A 453 12.92 -23.95 2.67
CA PRO A 453 12.28 -23.62 3.94
C PRO A 453 13.00 -24.26 5.12
N GLU A 454 12.78 -23.68 6.31
CA GLU A 454 13.27 -24.24 7.58
C GLU A 454 12.83 -25.70 7.77
N SER A 455 13.74 -26.48 8.36
CA SER A 455 13.51 -27.90 8.62
C SER A 455 12.48 -28.05 9.73
N VAL A 456 11.45 -28.87 9.47
CA VAL A 456 10.44 -29.20 10.46
C VAL A 456 10.72 -30.62 10.96
N PRO A 457 10.93 -30.85 12.28
CA PRO A 457 11.17 -32.17 12.83
C PRO A 457 10.11 -33.19 12.42
N GLY A 458 10.54 -34.36 11.96
CA GLY A 458 9.64 -35.43 11.50
C GLY A 458 9.06 -35.23 10.10
N TRP A 459 9.44 -34.18 9.37
CA TRP A 459 8.97 -33.90 8.01
C TRP A 459 10.13 -33.74 7.04
N LEU A 460 9.89 -34.13 5.78
CA LEU A 460 10.81 -33.92 4.67
C LEU A 460 10.15 -33.05 3.60
N TRP A 461 10.73 -31.89 3.31
CA TRP A 461 10.31 -31.05 2.19
C TRP A 461 10.78 -31.64 0.86
N GLY A 462 9.89 -31.63 -0.14
CA GLY A 462 10.24 -31.85 -1.54
C GLY A 462 10.53 -30.55 -2.28
N ASP A 463 10.94 -30.66 -3.54
CA ASP A 463 11.18 -29.49 -4.39
C ASP A 463 9.90 -28.64 -4.56
N PRO A 464 9.99 -27.30 -4.49
CA PRO A 464 8.86 -26.42 -4.70
C PRO A 464 8.40 -26.46 -6.15
N THR A 465 7.10 -26.26 -6.38
CA THR A 465 6.55 -26.04 -7.73
C THR A 465 5.93 -24.65 -7.81
N ILE A 466 6.36 -23.86 -8.80
CA ILE A 466 5.91 -22.48 -8.99
C ILE A 466 5.18 -22.37 -10.33
N ASP A 467 3.95 -21.89 -10.31
CA ASP A 467 3.10 -21.76 -11.51
C ASP A 467 2.37 -20.39 -11.54
N PRO A 468 2.52 -19.59 -12.61
CA PRO A 468 3.46 -19.76 -13.73
C PRO A 468 4.90 -19.41 -13.35
N ASN A 469 5.88 -20.04 -14.00
CA ASN A 469 7.30 -19.67 -13.95
C ASN A 469 8.03 -20.09 -15.26
N PRO A 470 8.47 -19.16 -16.14
CA PRO A 470 8.42 -17.71 -15.97
C PRO A 470 7.01 -17.14 -16.13
N LEU A 471 6.75 -16.01 -15.49
CA LEU A 471 5.59 -15.14 -15.70
C LEU A 471 5.93 -14.07 -16.75
N THR A 472 4.97 -13.67 -17.57
CA THR A 472 5.06 -12.46 -18.38
C THR A 472 4.03 -11.45 -17.88
N ILE A 473 4.48 -10.25 -17.52
CA ILE A 473 3.61 -9.18 -17.00
C ILE A 473 2.69 -8.68 -18.10
N GLY A 474 1.39 -8.72 -17.82
CA GLY A 474 0.35 -8.00 -18.56
C GLY A 474 -0.23 -6.89 -17.68
N ALA A 475 -1.32 -6.27 -18.11
CA ALA A 475 -2.04 -5.29 -17.31
C ALA A 475 -2.61 -5.92 -16.01
N GLY A 476 -2.65 -5.13 -14.92
CA GLY A 476 -3.17 -5.55 -13.61
C GLY A 476 -2.23 -6.48 -12.82
N THR A 477 -2.77 -7.22 -11.84
CA THR A 477 -1.98 -8.09 -10.93
C THR A 477 -2.11 -9.57 -11.26
N ALA A 478 -1.09 -10.16 -11.87
CA ALA A 478 -1.02 -11.60 -12.15
C ALA A 478 -0.88 -12.43 -10.85
N GLN A 479 -1.38 -13.66 -10.84
CA GLN A 479 -1.29 -14.54 -9.67
C GLN A 479 -0.27 -15.66 -9.91
N VAL A 480 0.63 -15.87 -8.96
CA VAL A 480 1.64 -16.93 -8.94
C VAL A 480 1.41 -17.79 -7.71
N VAL A 481 1.41 -19.11 -7.90
CA VAL A 481 1.21 -20.08 -6.82
C VAL A 481 2.51 -20.83 -6.60
N VAL A 482 2.98 -20.80 -5.35
CA VAL A 482 4.17 -21.51 -4.92
C VAL A 482 3.73 -22.66 -4.02
N THR A 483 3.89 -23.90 -4.49
CA THR A 483 3.42 -25.10 -3.80
C THR A 483 4.58 -25.88 -3.20
N ASN A 484 4.58 -26.04 -1.87
CA ASN A 484 5.49 -26.95 -1.17
C ASN A 484 4.79 -28.24 -0.79
N THR A 485 5.52 -29.35 -0.94
CA THR A 485 5.07 -30.67 -0.49
C THR A 485 5.96 -31.13 0.64
N ALA A 486 5.38 -31.37 1.83
CA ALA A 486 6.05 -32.04 2.93
C ALA A 486 5.57 -33.49 3.03
N THR A 487 6.48 -34.41 3.29
CA THR A 487 6.16 -35.82 3.56
C THR A 487 6.51 -36.15 5.00
N ALA A 488 5.50 -36.55 5.78
CA ALA A 488 5.69 -37.02 7.14
C ALA A 488 6.62 -38.24 7.14
N GLN A 489 7.70 -38.15 7.90
CA GLN A 489 8.61 -39.26 8.14
C GLN A 489 8.03 -40.07 9.31
N THR A 490 7.83 -41.37 9.08
CA THR A 490 7.27 -42.27 10.09
C THR A 490 8.10 -43.53 10.22
N GLY A 491 8.16 -44.08 11.43
CA GLY A 491 8.73 -45.38 11.74
C GLY A 491 7.84 -46.15 12.71
N THR A 492 8.23 -47.37 13.06
CA THR A 492 7.45 -48.27 13.92
C THR A 492 8.39 -49.04 14.85
N PHE A 493 7.83 -49.90 15.71
CA PHE A 493 8.64 -50.81 16.52
C PHE A 493 8.02 -52.20 16.60
N SER A 494 8.87 -53.17 16.91
CA SER A 494 8.49 -54.57 17.15
C SER A 494 9.17 -55.08 18.43
N ILE A 495 8.60 -56.08 19.09
CA ILE A 495 9.16 -56.68 20.30
C ILE A 495 9.29 -58.19 20.11
N ALA A 496 10.46 -58.76 20.42
CA ALA A 496 10.68 -60.19 20.56
C ALA A 496 11.11 -60.50 21.99
N LYS A 497 10.59 -61.56 22.61
CA LYS A 497 10.95 -61.92 23.99
C LYS A 497 11.57 -63.30 24.13
N SER A 498 12.58 -63.39 25.01
CA SER A 498 13.25 -64.65 25.39
C SER A 498 13.53 -64.70 26.90
N ILE A 499 14.05 -65.83 27.37
CA ILE A 499 14.45 -66.06 28.76
C ILE A 499 15.88 -66.58 28.78
N GLU A 500 16.70 -66.02 29.65
CA GLU A 500 18.09 -66.39 29.85
C GLU A 500 18.36 -66.77 31.31
N ASP A 501 19.11 -67.86 31.52
CA ASP A 501 19.66 -68.20 32.83
C ASP A 501 21.06 -67.61 32.95
N VAL A 502 21.22 -66.62 33.82
CA VAL A 502 22.50 -65.92 34.03
C VAL A 502 23.61 -66.81 34.60
N SER A 503 23.26 -67.99 35.13
CA SER A 503 24.22 -69.01 35.57
C SER A 503 24.65 -69.98 34.46
N GLY A 504 24.11 -69.81 33.24
CA GLY A 504 24.47 -70.57 32.03
C GLY A 504 23.66 -71.86 31.81
N GLY A 505 22.57 -72.08 32.54
CA GLY A 505 21.63 -73.17 32.28
C GLY A 505 20.66 -72.89 31.12
N GLN A 506 19.70 -73.80 30.95
CA GLN A 506 18.61 -73.65 29.98
C GLN A 506 17.30 -73.73 30.76
N PRO A 507 16.71 -72.58 31.11
CA PRO A 507 15.49 -72.55 31.89
C PRO A 507 14.31 -73.09 31.05
N GLY A 508 13.32 -73.69 31.73
CA GLY A 508 12.09 -74.14 31.09
C GLY A 508 11.15 -72.98 30.74
N GLU A 509 9.93 -73.30 30.33
CA GLU A 509 8.89 -72.28 30.09
C GLU A 509 8.35 -71.70 31.42
N PRO A 510 7.93 -70.43 31.45
CA PRO A 510 7.19 -69.84 32.57
C PRO A 510 5.80 -70.46 32.72
N SER A 511 5.09 -70.04 33.77
CA SER A 511 3.70 -70.44 34.01
C SER A 511 2.69 -69.96 32.96
N GLN A 512 3.03 -68.95 32.15
CA GLN A 512 2.20 -68.39 31.09
C GLN A 512 2.97 -68.32 29.75
N PRO A 513 2.29 -68.47 28.60
CA PRO A 513 2.95 -68.50 27.28
C PRO A 513 3.35 -67.12 26.75
N THR A 514 2.76 -66.04 27.28
CA THR A 514 3.01 -64.66 26.86
C THR A 514 3.12 -63.75 28.09
N VAL A 515 3.74 -62.59 27.92
CA VAL A 515 3.73 -61.48 28.89
C VAL A 515 3.10 -60.25 28.24
N ALA A 516 2.38 -59.47 29.04
CA ALA A 516 1.86 -58.19 28.60
C ALA A 516 2.98 -57.14 28.65
N VAL A 517 3.22 -56.46 27.53
CA VAL A 517 4.10 -55.29 27.45
C VAL A 517 3.26 -54.07 27.11
N ALA A 518 3.05 -53.21 28.11
CA ALA A 518 2.43 -51.92 27.91
C ALA A 518 3.38 -50.97 27.17
N TRP A 519 2.84 -50.14 26.29
CA TRP A 519 3.60 -49.11 25.61
C TRP A 519 2.86 -47.79 25.62
N THR A 520 3.63 -46.71 25.65
CA THR A 520 3.17 -45.33 25.48
C THR A 520 4.08 -44.65 24.48
N ALA A 521 3.48 -43.92 23.54
CA ALA A 521 4.16 -43.16 22.51
C ALA A 521 3.91 -41.67 22.74
N THR A 522 4.99 -40.90 22.84
CA THR A 522 4.96 -39.47 23.08
C THR A 522 5.71 -38.77 21.97
N PHE A 523 5.06 -37.92 21.18
CA PHE A 523 5.69 -37.13 20.13
C PHE A 523 5.54 -35.66 20.48
N GLY A 524 6.63 -34.91 20.41
CA GLY A 524 6.72 -33.55 20.92
C GLY A 524 5.98 -33.48 22.24
N GLY A 525 6.47 -34.15 23.29
CA GLY A 525 5.94 -34.23 24.67
C GLY A 525 4.43 -34.50 24.92
N GLU A 526 3.63 -34.78 23.90
CA GLU A 526 2.23 -35.19 24.02
C GLU A 526 2.10 -36.68 23.74
N GLN A 527 1.28 -37.37 24.54
CA GLN A 527 1.03 -38.79 24.32
C GLN A 527 0.13 -38.98 23.08
N ILE A 528 0.72 -39.41 21.97
CA ILE A 528 0.04 -39.67 20.70
C ILE A 528 -0.53 -41.10 20.60
N GLY A 529 -0.12 -42.00 21.49
CA GLY A 529 -0.63 -43.36 21.52
C GLY A 529 -0.29 -44.12 22.80
N SER A 530 -1.06 -45.16 23.09
CA SER A 530 -0.71 -46.17 24.09
C SER A 530 -1.41 -47.49 23.82
N GLY A 531 -0.88 -48.58 24.36
CA GLY A 531 -1.44 -49.91 24.19
C GLY A 531 -0.73 -50.98 25.00
N THR A 532 -1.06 -52.24 24.70
CA THR A 532 -0.43 -53.41 25.30
C THR A 532 -0.24 -54.47 24.22
N LEU A 533 0.93 -55.09 24.19
CA LEU A 533 1.27 -56.21 23.31
C LEU A 533 1.38 -57.48 24.14
N ASP A 534 0.72 -58.56 23.73
CA ASP A 534 0.94 -59.89 24.30
C ASP A 534 2.15 -60.52 23.60
N VAL A 535 3.32 -60.47 24.26
CA VAL A 535 4.61 -60.90 23.67
C VAL A 535 4.94 -62.33 24.13
N PRO A 536 5.11 -63.30 23.21
CA PRO A 536 5.49 -64.67 23.56
C PRO A 536 6.93 -64.79 24.08
N PHE A 537 7.15 -65.69 25.04
CA PHE A 537 8.50 -65.99 25.57
C PHE A 537 9.38 -66.84 24.63
N ASP A 538 8.92 -67.16 23.42
CA ASP A 538 9.56 -68.10 22.49
C ASP A 538 10.39 -67.42 21.37
N GLY A 539 10.60 -66.10 21.46
CA GLY A 539 11.31 -65.30 20.48
C GLY A 539 10.47 -64.86 19.28
N THR A 540 9.16 -65.14 19.25
CA THR A 540 8.28 -64.63 18.19
C THR A 540 8.22 -63.10 18.24
N VAL A 541 8.51 -62.47 17.09
CA VAL A 541 8.41 -61.02 16.92
C VAL A 541 6.94 -60.60 16.88
N VAL A 542 6.59 -59.59 17.68
CA VAL A 542 5.28 -58.94 17.71
C VAL A 542 5.44 -57.48 17.29
N ASP A 543 4.88 -57.12 16.15
CA ASP A 543 4.82 -55.73 15.70
C ASP A 543 3.75 -54.96 16.48
N VAL A 544 4.02 -53.69 16.79
CA VAL A 544 3.01 -52.80 17.37
C VAL A 544 1.87 -52.52 16.40
N GLY A 545 2.12 -52.65 15.09
CA GLY A 545 1.11 -52.53 14.04
C GLY A 545 0.63 -51.10 13.78
N GLN A 546 1.35 -50.09 14.28
CA GLN A 546 1.13 -48.69 13.94
C GLN A 546 2.44 -47.98 13.60
N ASP A 547 2.35 -46.97 12.76
CA ASP A 547 3.44 -46.07 12.47
C ASP A 547 3.37 -44.84 13.39
N PHE A 548 4.52 -44.29 13.71
CA PHE A 548 4.72 -43.14 14.57
C PHE A 548 5.59 -42.11 13.84
N PRO A 549 5.37 -40.80 14.02
CA PRO A 549 6.27 -39.78 13.52
C PRO A 549 7.71 -40.02 13.98
N VAL A 550 8.69 -39.78 13.11
CA VAL A 550 10.10 -39.74 13.50
C VAL A 550 10.29 -38.66 14.56
N GLY A 551 11.01 -38.97 15.65
CA GLY A 551 11.08 -38.19 16.88
C GLY A 551 10.16 -38.68 18.01
N THR A 552 9.31 -39.69 17.76
CA THR A 552 8.43 -40.25 18.80
C THR A 552 9.23 -41.01 19.85
N VAL A 553 9.07 -40.64 21.12
CA VAL A 553 9.58 -41.38 22.27
C VAL A 553 8.62 -42.51 22.62
N ILE A 554 9.10 -43.74 22.55
CA ILE A 554 8.38 -44.94 23.00
C ILE A 554 8.89 -45.32 24.38
N VAL A 555 7.97 -45.59 25.30
CA VAL A 555 8.25 -46.17 26.61
C VAL A 555 7.51 -47.49 26.72
N LEU A 556 8.25 -48.54 27.06
CA LEU A 556 7.76 -49.91 27.25
C LEU A 556 7.79 -50.28 28.73
N THR A 557 6.78 -51.02 29.18
CA THR A 557 6.68 -51.56 30.53
C THR A 557 6.20 -52.99 30.46
N GLU A 558 7.02 -53.93 30.94
CA GLU A 558 6.64 -55.33 31.07
C GLU A 558 5.88 -55.59 32.37
N GLU A 559 4.79 -56.33 32.29
CA GLU A 559 3.94 -56.71 33.42
C GLU A 559 4.14 -58.19 33.77
N LEU A 560 5.11 -58.49 34.64
CA LEU A 560 5.40 -59.85 35.12
C LEU A 560 4.53 -60.31 36.30
N ASP A 561 3.70 -59.42 36.83
CA ASP A 561 2.87 -59.69 38.00
C ASP A 561 1.96 -60.93 37.78
N GLY A 562 2.14 -61.94 38.63
CA GLY A 562 1.38 -63.20 38.55
C GLY A 562 1.88 -64.20 37.50
N ILE A 563 3.03 -63.96 36.87
CA ILE A 563 3.74 -64.94 36.03
C ILE A 563 4.87 -65.57 36.86
N GLU A 564 4.65 -66.82 37.29
CA GLU A 564 5.72 -67.60 37.95
C GLU A 564 6.85 -67.90 36.94
N PRO A 565 8.13 -67.75 37.36
CA PRO A 565 9.29 -68.09 36.55
C PRO A 565 9.37 -69.60 36.28
N PRO A 566 10.27 -70.03 35.37
CA PRO A 566 10.51 -71.45 35.12
C PRO A 566 10.81 -72.23 36.41
N VAL A 567 10.32 -73.47 36.51
CA VAL A 567 10.46 -74.27 37.74
C VAL A 567 11.92 -74.42 38.16
N GLY A 568 12.23 -74.05 39.41
CA GLY A 568 13.58 -74.09 39.98
C GLY A 568 14.36 -72.77 39.85
N TYR A 569 13.74 -71.74 39.28
CA TYR A 569 14.32 -70.43 39.07
C TYR A 569 13.51 -69.32 39.75
N GLU A 570 14.14 -68.16 39.96
CA GLU A 570 13.53 -66.89 40.34
C GLU A 570 13.85 -65.84 39.27
N TRP A 571 12.99 -64.82 39.12
CA TRP A 571 13.25 -63.70 38.20
C TRP A 571 14.41 -62.86 38.74
N ALA A 572 15.46 -62.71 37.94
CA ALA A 572 16.67 -61.97 38.31
C ALA A 572 16.69 -60.56 37.70
N GLY A 573 15.91 -60.32 36.65
CA GLY A 573 15.81 -59.03 35.98
C GLY A 573 15.26 -59.14 34.57
N ALA A 574 15.24 -58.01 33.87
CA ALA A 574 14.87 -57.93 32.46
C ALA A 574 15.84 -57.00 31.71
N HIS A 575 16.19 -57.40 30.50
CA HIS A 575 16.99 -56.68 29.53
C HIS A 575 16.13 -56.21 28.38
N TRP A 576 16.47 -55.03 27.86
CA TRP A 576 15.87 -54.45 26.67
C TRP A 576 16.97 -53.95 25.76
N THR A 577 16.98 -54.39 24.51
CA THR A 577 17.82 -53.82 23.44
C THR A 577 16.94 -53.18 22.38
N PRO A 578 17.14 -51.91 21.99
CA PRO A 578 18.15 -50.97 22.49
C PRO A 578 17.84 -50.40 23.90
N GLY A 579 16.62 -50.61 24.39
CA GLY A 579 16.18 -50.14 25.71
C GLY A 579 14.66 -50.18 25.85
N ARG A 580 14.15 -50.03 27.08
CA ARG A 580 12.70 -49.88 27.32
C ARG A 580 12.17 -48.50 26.96
N THR A 581 13.06 -47.52 26.79
CA THR A 581 12.73 -46.20 26.28
C THR A 581 13.63 -45.94 25.08
N PHE A 582 13.05 -45.57 23.95
CA PHE A 582 13.80 -45.25 22.73
C PHE A 582 13.04 -44.25 21.87
N VAL A 583 13.74 -43.61 20.94
CA VAL A 583 13.15 -42.69 19.96
C VAL A 583 13.03 -43.41 18.61
N ILE A 584 11.92 -43.19 17.90
CA ILE A 584 11.81 -43.54 16.49
C ILE A 584 12.65 -42.52 15.71
N GLY A 585 13.95 -42.79 15.53
CA GLY A 585 14.89 -41.81 14.96
C GLY A 585 14.88 -41.71 13.44
N GLU A 586 14.39 -42.74 12.74
CA GLU A 586 14.39 -42.79 11.28
C GLU A 586 13.18 -43.58 10.75
N THR A 587 12.99 -43.55 9.43
CA THR A 587 11.98 -44.38 8.78
C THR A 587 12.40 -45.85 8.85
N GLY A 588 11.58 -46.70 9.46
CA GLY A 588 11.91 -48.12 9.61
C GLY A 588 11.25 -48.74 10.84
N THR A 589 11.71 -49.93 11.24
CA THR A 589 11.24 -50.63 12.43
C THR A 589 12.36 -50.70 13.45
N VAL A 590 12.15 -50.11 14.63
CA VAL A 590 12.99 -50.37 15.80
C VAL A 590 12.66 -51.78 16.30
N ALA A 591 13.61 -52.71 16.16
CA ALA A 591 13.47 -54.06 16.69
C ALA A 591 13.90 -54.06 18.17
N VAL A 592 12.95 -54.32 19.05
CA VAL A 592 13.18 -54.41 20.50
C VAL A 592 13.33 -55.88 20.88
N GLU A 593 14.46 -56.23 21.46
CA GLU A 593 14.64 -57.52 22.11
C GLU A 593 14.44 -57.33 23.61
N LEU A 594 13.61 -58.18 24.19
CA LEU A 594 13.28 -58.18 25.61
C LEU A 594 13.70 -59.54 26.19
N VAL A 595 14.69 -59.59 27.07
CA VAL A 595 15.18 -60.84 27.66
C VAL A 595 14.89 -60.83 29.15
N ASN A 596 14.18 -61.83 29.69
CA ASN A 596 14.11 -62.00 31.14
C ASN A 596 15.23 -62.88 31.63
N ALA A 597 16.01 -62.36 32.56
CA ALA A 597 17.02 -63.08 33.29
C ALA A 597 16.39 -63.87 34.44
N VAL A 598 16.85 -65.10 34.65
CA VAL A 598 16.48 -65.95 35.78
C VAL A 598 17.70 -66.53 36.48
N THR A 599 17.61 -66.73 37.79
CA THR A 599 18.63 -67.38 38.64
C THR A 599 18.05 -68.59 39.37
N PRO A 600 18.84 -69.62 39.71
CA PRO A 600 18.34 -70.75 40.50
C PRO A 600 17.86 -70.33 41.92
N ALA A 601 16.70 -70.82 42.35
CA ALA A 601 16.04 -70.41 43.62
C ALA A 601 16.76 -70.85 44.93
N GLU A 602 17.90 -71.53 44.86
CA GLU A 602 18.54 -72.24 45.99
C GLU A 602 20.01 -71.81 46.25
N THR A 603 20.41 -70.60 45.85
CA THR A 603 21.81 -70.12 46.00
C THR A 603 22.11 -69.25 47.23
N GLU A 604 23.35 -69.33 47.73
CA GLU A 604 23.96 -68.33 48.63
C GLU A 604 23.99 -66.96 47.91
N ARG A 605 23.67 -65.87 48.63
CA ARG A 605 23.71 -64.43 48.22
C ARG A 605 24.08 -64.17 46.74
N THR A 606 23.10 -63.82 45.90
CA THR A 606 23.37 -63.43 44.50
C THR A 606 23.51 -61.91 44.36
N ILE A 607 24.42 -61.47 43.48
CA ILE A 607 24.62 -60.04 43.15
C ILE A 607 24.48 -59.92 41.64
N THR A 608 23.40 -59.29 41.20
CA THR A 608 23.12 -59.03 39.79
C THR A 608 23.34 -57.55 39.52
N ILE A 609 24.04 -57.22 38.45
CA ILE A 609 24.31 -55.84 38.03
C ILE A 609 23.82 -55.64 36.60
N VAL A 610 23.15 -54.52 36.33
CA VAL A 610 22.65 -54.16 35.01
C VAL A 610 23.08 -52.73 34.68
N LYS A 611 23.47 -52.51 33.43
CA LYS A 611 23.78 -51.18 32.91
C LYS A 611 22.52 -50.51 32.38
N SER A 612 22.36 -49.21 32.61
CA SER A 612 21.26 -48.40 32.12
C SER A 612 21.84 -47.13 31.50
N ALA A 613 21.29 -46.71 30.36
CA ALA A 613 21.69 -45.48 29.69
C ALA A 613 20.43 -44.77 29.17
N VAL A 614 20.44 -43.44 29.17
CA VAL A 614 19.29 -42.61 28.77
C VAL A 614 19.66 -41.71 27.60
N GLY A 615 18.68 -41.42 26.73
CA GLY A 615 18.90 -40.62 25.53
C GLY A 615 19.98 -41.23 24.63
N ASP A 616 20.81 -40.38 24.04
CA ASP A 616 21.86 -40.79 23.11
C ASP A 616 22.95 -41.65 23.76
N ALA A 617 23.05 -41.66 25.09
CA ALA A 617 23.98 -42.53 25.81
C ALA A 617 23.64 -44.03 25.64
N ALA A 618 22.43 -44.35 25.20
CA ALA A 618 22.00 -45.72 24.93
C ALA A 618 22.43 -46.24 23.55
N ASP A 619 23.09 -45.42 22.73
CA ASP A 619 23.64 -45.85 21.45
C ASP A 619 24.60 -47.04 21.64
N PRO A 620 24.44 -48.14 20.87
CA PRO A 620 25.27 -49.34 20.99
C PRO A 620 26.75 -49.12 20.66
N ALA A 621 27.14 -47.98 20.08
CA ALA A 621 28.53 -47.58 19.90
C ALA A 621 29.23 -47.30 21.24
N TYR A 622 28.48 -47.01 22.31
CA TYR A 622 29.01 -46.84 23.66
C TYR A 622 29.19 -48.18 24.38
N GLU A 623 30.36 -48.37 25.01
CA GLU A 623 30.67 -49.50 25.87
C GLU A 623 30.96 -49.02 27.29
N PHE A 624 30.36 -49.71 28.26
CA PHE A 624 30.47 -49.39 29.69
C PHE A 624 31.16 -50.52 30.43
N ALA A 625 32.02 -50.19 31.39
CA ALA A 625 32.69 -51.18 32.22
C ALA A 625 32.75 -50.74 33.68
N VAL A 626 32.66 -51.70 34.59
CA VAL A 626 32.81 -51.49 36.03
C VAL A 626 34.00 -52.25 36.58
N SER A 627 34.60 -51.74 37.65
CA SER A 627 35.53 -52.49 38.48
C SER A 627 35.00 -52.69 39.89
N TYR A 628 35.32 -53.83 40.50
CA TYR A 628 34.90 -54.15 41.86
C TYR A 628 35.91 -55.04 42.59
N ASN A 629 35.79 -55.15 43.92
CA ASN A 629 36.70 -55.98 44.73
C ASN A 629 36.41 -57.48 44.57
N THR A 630 37.47 -58.25 44.32
CA THR A 630 37.42 -59.69 44.03
C THR A 630 38.40 -60.47 44.90
N ASP A 631 38.30 -61.80 44.87
CA ASP A 631 39.28 -62.67 45.53
C ASP A 631 40.58 -62.87 44.72
N PRO A 632 41.77 -62.91 45.39
CA PRO A 632 41.97 -62.76 46.83
C PRO A 632 41.83 -61.29 47.32
N PRO A 633 41.62 -61.06 48.64
CA PRO A 633 41.47 -59.74 49.23
C PRO A 633 42.51 -58.70 48.75
N GLY A 634 42.03 -57.51 48.38
CA GLY A 634 42.86 -56.43 47.85
C GLY A 634 43.09 -56.48 46.33
N THR A 635 42.40 -57.36 45.60
CA THR A 635 42.35 -57.36 44.13
C THR A 635 41.06 -56.74 43.62
N ARG A 636 41.09 -56.24 42.38
CA ARG A 636 39.92 -55.77 41.64
C ARG A 636 39.92 -56.38 40.25
N THR A 637 38.75 -56.71 39.73
CA THR A 637 38.55 -57.10 38.33
C THR A 637 37.76 -56.03 37.59
N THR A 638 37.77 -56.08 36.26
CA THR A 638 36.93 -55.24 35.40
C THR A 638 35.95 -56.12 34.64
N ARG A 639 34.70 -55.68 34.58
CA ARG A 639 33.60 -56.32 33.84
C ARG A 639 32.99 -55.32 32.88
N VAL A 640 32.94 -55.66 31.60
CA VAL A 640 32.16 -54.91 30.60
C VAL A 640 30.69 -55.25 30.84
N LEU A 641 29.84 -54.23 30.86
CA LEU A 641 28.39 -54.37 31.05
C LEU A 641 27.69 -53.91 29.77
N PRO A 642 27.05 -54.82 29.03
CA PRO A 642 26.16 -54.42 27.95
C PRO A 642 24.95 -53.67 28.52
N VAL A 643 24.43 -52.69 27.78
CA VAL A 643 23.28 -51.89 28.24
C VAL A 643 22.05 -52.79 28.37
N GLY A 644 21.48 -52.74 29.57
CA GLY A 644 20.29 -53.45 29.99
C GLY A 644 20.50 -54.94 30.31
N ASP A 645 21.65 -55.55 29.97
CA ASP A 645 21.91 -56.98 30.22
C ASP A 645 22.30 -57.21 31.69
N PRO A 646 21.51 -57.98 32.48
CA PRO A 646 21.88 -58.31 33.85
C PRO A 646 23.02 -59.32 33.87
N GLU A 647 24.11 -58.94 34.53
CA GLU A 647 25.31 -59.73 34.71
C GLU A 647 25.42 -60.22 36.16
N LEU A 648 25.86 -61.46 36.36
CA LEU A 648 26.11 -62.01 37.69
C LEU A 648 27.54 -61.66 38.13
N LEU A 649 27.69 -61.17 39.36
CA LEU A 649 28.99 -60.98 40.03
C LEU A 649 29.25 -62.14 41.00
N ASP A 650 29.81 -63.25 40.49
CA ASP A 650 30.05 -64.48 41.24
C ASP A 650 31.45 -64.60 41.86
N ASP A 651 32.33 -63.64 41.58
CA ASP A 651 33.74 -63.59 42.00
C ASP A 651 34.07 -62.46 43.01
N VAL A 652 33.03 -61.87 43.61
CA VAL A 652 33.17 -60.86 44.68
C VAL A 652 33.92 -61.45 45.88
N GLU A 653 34.84 -60.66 46.45
CA GLU A 653 35.71 -61.06 47.57
C GLU A 653 34.96 -61.78 48.70
N ALA A 654 35.40 -63.01 49.01
CA ALA A 654 34.77 -63.86 50.01
C ALA A 654 34.88 -63.23 51.42
N GLY A 655 33.73 -63.05 52.06
CA GLY A 655 33.64 -62.47 53.41
C GLY A 655 33.73 -60.94 53.47
N ALA A 656 33.69 -60.24 52.33
CA ALA A 656 33.61 -58.78 52.31
C ALA A 656 32.30 -58.25 52.92
N GLU A 657 32.38 -57.22 53.75
CA GLU A 657 31.23 -56.52 54.35
C GLU A 657 30.55 -55.54 53.36
N ALA A 658 31.25 -55.16 52.27
CA ALA A 658 30.75 -54.26 51.23
C ALA A 658 31.36 -54.57 49.85
N LEU A 659 30.59 -54.35 48.79
CA LEU A 659 31.05 -54.29 47.41
C LEU A 659 31.62 -52.89 47.13
N GLN A 660 32.87 -52.83 46.69
CA GLN A 660 33.58 -51.59 46.35
C GLN A 660 33.50 -51.38 44.84
N LEU A 661 32.40 -50.81 44.35
CA LEU A 661 32.11 -50.68 42.92
C LEU A 661 32.59 -49.32 42.37
N ALA A 662 33.19 -49.29 41.19
CA ALA A 662 33.50 -48.07 40.46
C ALA A 662 33.20 -48.30 38.97
N GLU A 663 32.72 -47.27 38.26
CA GLU A 663 32.55 -47.35 36.81
C GLU A 663 33.72 -46.68 36.11
N LEU A 664 34.27 -47.32 35.08
CA LEU A 664 35.32 -46.77 34.24
C LEU A 664 34.75 -45.67 33.32
N ILE A 665 35.62 -44.82 32.80
CA ILE A 665 35.24 -43.88 31.73
C ILE A 665 34.63 -44.70 30.57
N PRO A 666 33.40 -44.36 30.09
CA PRO A 666 32.80 -45.03 28.95
C PRO A 666 33.70 -44.95 27.71
N THR A 667 33.54 -45.88 26.77
CA THR A 667 34.21 -45.77 25.47
C THR A 667 33.19 -45.69 24.35
N VAL A 668 33.52 -44.97 23.28
CA VAL A 668 32.76 -44.96 22.03
C VAL A 668 33.61 -45.60 20.95
N ASN A 669 33.11 -46.66 20.30
CA ASN A 669 33.88 -47.44 19.32
C ASN A 669 35.26 -47.88 19.85
N GLY A 670 35.36 -48.20 21.16
CA GLY A 670 36.58 -48.61 21.84
C GLY A 670 37.55 -47.48 22.23
N THR A 671 37.20 -46.21 22.01
CA THR A 671 37.99 -45.04 22.43
C THR A 671 37.36 -44.39 23.66
N PRO A 672 38.10 -44.13 24.76
CA PRO A 672 37.56 -43.44 25.93
C PRO A 672 36.96 -42.08 25.56
N VAL A 673 35.77 -41.79 26.08
CA VAL A 673 35.09 -40.49 25.93
C VAL A 673 35.71 -39.44 26.85
N ASP A 674 35.39 -38.16 26.64
CA ASP A 674 35.69 -37.13 27.64
C ASP A 674 34.70 -37.27 28.82
N PRO A 675 35.15 -37.54 30.05
CA PRO A 675 34.26 -37.66 31.19
C PRO A 675 33.51 -36.37 31.54
N ASP A 676 33.97 -35.20 31.09
CA ASP A 676 33.30 -33.91 31.35
C ASP A 676 32.04 -33.71 30.47
N ASP A 677 31.90 -34.50 29.40
CA ASP A 677 30.72 -34.55 28.52
C ASP A 677 29.56 -35.36 29.12
N TRP A 678 29.80 -36.00 30.28
CA TRP A 678 28.87 -36.92 30.91
C TRP A 678 28.48 -36.45 32.31
N PHE A 679 27.26 -36.80 32.72
CA PHE A 679 26.94 -36.79 34.15
C PHE A 679 27.64 -37.98 34.83
N THR A 680 28.10 -37.79 36.07
CA THR A 680 28.62 -38.92 36.85
C THR A 680 27.53 -39.98 37.04
N PRO A 681 27.89 -41.27 37.04
CA PRO A 681 26.92 -42.35 36.97
C PRO A 681 26.10 -42.44 38.26
N VAL A 682 24.85 -42.89 38.13
CA VAL A 682 23.96 -43.12 39.28
C VAL A 682 23.86 -44.61 39.51
N ILE A 683 24.35 -45.09 40.66
CA ILE A 683 24.31 -46.50 41.02
C ILE A 683 23.14 -46.74 41.97
N ARG A 684 22.10 -47.43 41.51
CA ARG A 684 20.92 -47.78 42.30
C ARG A 684 21.04 -49.21 42.78
N VAL A 685 20.95 -49.42 44.08
CA VAL A 685 21.07 -50.75 44.69
C VAL A 685 19.76 -51.11 45.37
N THR A 686 19.21 -52.26 45.00
CA THR A 686 17.99 -52.81 45.59
C THR A 686 18.34 -54.02 46.44
N VAL A 687 17.96 -53.98 47.72
CA VAL A 687 18.10 -55.09 48.67
C VAL A 687 16.75 -55.29 49.35
N ASP A 688 16.21 -56.51 49.31
CA ASP A 688 14.90 -56.86 49.89
C ASP A 688 13.76 -55.89 49.47
N GLY A 689 13.81 -55.40 48.23
CA GLY A 689 12.82 -54.46 47.67
C GLY A 689 13.02 -52.99 48.05
N VAL A 690 14.09 -52.63 48.76
CA VAL A 690 14.42 -51.23 49.10
C VAL A 690 15.55 -50.72 48.21
N VAL A 691 15.29 -49.63 47.47
CA VAL A 691 16.26 -48.98 46.57
C VAL A 691 17.06 -47.88 47.28
N THR A 692 18.38 -47.90 47.17
CA THR A 692 19.31 -46.86 47.66
C THR A 692 20.17 -46.35 46.49
N GLU A 693 20.28 -45.02 46.32
CA GLU A 693 21.16 -44.42 45.30
C GLU A 693 22.56 -44.09 45.85
N TYR A 694 23.58 -44.38 45.06
CA TYR A 694 24.98 -44.04 45.28
C TYR A 694 25.49 -43.21 44.09
N ARG A 695 26.28 -42.17 44.37
CA ARG A 695 26.86 -41.28 43.34
C ARG A 695 28.36 -41.15 43.60
N PRO A 696 29.23 -41.64 42.70
CA PRO A 696 30.65 -41.40 42.79
C PRO A 696 30.98 -39.94 42.47
N GLY A 697 32.16 -39.49 42.90
CA GLY A 697 32.66 -38.14 42.61
C GLY A 697 33.22 -37.97 41.19
N ASN A 698 33.59 -39.06 40.53
CA ASN A 698 34.16 -39.11 39.17
C ASN A 698 34.08 -40.54 38.61
N PHE A 699 34.32 -40.71 37.32
CA PHE A 699 34.61 -42.02 36.71
C PHE A 699 36.00 -42.53 37.14
N GLU A 700 36.16 -43.85 37.24
CA GLU A 700 37.47 -44.48 37.38
C GLU A 700 38.32 -44.20 36.14
N GLY A 701 39.49 -43.58 36.36
CA GLY A 701 40.37 -43.08 35.30
C GLY A 701 40.31 -41.56 35.11
N ALA A 702 39.23 -40.88 35.55
CA ALA A 702 39.08 -39.42 35.46
C ALA A 702 39.60 -38.66 36.69
N GLY A 703 39.98 -39.37 37.76
CA GLY A 703 40.42 -38.80 39.03
C GLY A 703 40.96 -39.85 39.99
N PRO A 704 41.13 -39.51 41.29
CA PRO A 704 41.50 -40.49 42.31
C PRO A 704 40.54 -41.68 42.33
N LEU A 705 41.06 -42.90 42.51
CA LEU A 705 40.24 -44.10 42.53
C LEU A 705 39.28 -44.10 43.74
N GLU A 706 39.70 -43.54 44.87
CA GLU A 706 38.91 -43.51 46.10
C GLU A 706 37.63 -42.69 45.95
N THR A 707 37.61 -41.70 45.05
CA THR A 707 36.44 -40.87 44.76
C THR A 707 35.54 -41.47 43.68
N ALA A 708 36.05 -42.41 42.88
CA ALA A 708 35.26 -43.19 41.92
C ALA A 708 34.55 -44.39 42.56
N ILE A 709 35.05 -44.89 43.70
CA ILE A 709 34.48 -46.05 44.41
C ILE A 709 33.27 -45.66 45.25
N VAL A 710 32.18 -46.41 45.10
CA VAL A 710 31.05 -46.46 46.04
C VAL A 710 31.13 -47.74 46.86
N SER A 711 30.93 -47.64 48.18
CA SER A 711 30.87 -48.80 49.09
C SER A 711 29.41 -49.22 49.33
N ILE A 712 29.01 -50.34 48.75
CA ILE A 712 27.66 -50.90 48.82
C ILE A 712 27.64 -52.01 49.89
N PRO A 713 26.89 -51.88 51.00
CA PRO A 713 26.82 -52.91 52.04
C PRO A 713 26.30 -54.24 51.50
N LEU A 714 26.92 -55.35 51.91
CA LEU A 714 26.50 -56.69 51.53
C LEU A 714 25.80 -57.41 52.70
N PRO A 715 24.50 -57.74 52.63
CA PRO A 715 23.82 -58.54 53.65
C PRO A 715 24.35 -59.98 53.71
N GLU A 716 24.09 -60.68 54.82
CA GLU A 716 24.48 -62.09 55.04
C GLU A 716 23.75 -63.08 54.11
N SER A 717 22.57 -62.71 53.61
CA SER A 717 21.73 -63.50 52.70
C SER A 717 20.76 -62.60 51.95
N GLY A 718 20.18 -63.07 50.84
CA GLY A 718 19.25 -62.33 49.99
C GLY A 718 19.90 -61.84 48.69
N ASP A 719 19.06 -61.40 47.75
CA ASP A 719 19.50 -60.94 46.44
C ASP A 719 19.76 -59.43 46.43
N ILE A 720 20.84 -59.05 45.74
CA ILE A 720 21.24 -57.67 45.53
C ILE A 720 21.15 -57.38 44.04
N ALA A 721 20.30 -56.43 43.66
CA ALA A 721 20.21 -55.94 42.29
C ALA A 721 20.81 -54.53 42.19
N ILE A 722 21.74 -54.32 41.26
CA ILE A 722 22.45 -53.06 41.04
C ILE A 722 22.12 -52.56 39.64
N GLU A 723 21.62 -51.33 39.50
CA GLU A 723 21.47 -50.63 38.22
C GLU A 723 22.47 -49.47 38.16
N VAL A 724 23.30 -49.43 37.10
CA VAL A 724 24.27 -48.35 36.88
C VAL A 724 23.81 -47.47 35.71
N VAL A 725 23.34 -46.26 36.00
CA VAL A 725 22.70 -45.34 35.04
C VAL A 725 23.67 -44.27 34.54
N ASN A 726 23.82 -44.12 33.22
CA ASN A 726 24.57 -43.01 32.60
C ASN A 726 23.68 -42.12 31.74
N ALA A 727 24.07 -40.84 31.68
CA ALA A 727 23.45 -39.82 30.84
C ALA A 727 24.53 -38.90 30.30
N LEU A 728 24.39 -38.51 29.03
CA LEU A 728 25.18 -37.47 28.40
C LEU A 728 24.73 -36.09 28.90
N ARG A 729 25.64 -35.13 28.90
CA ARG A 729 25.29 -33.71 28.92
C ARG A 729 24.89 -33.29 27.51
N GLU A 730 23.94 -32.38 27.43
CA GLU A 730 23.43 -31.86 26.17
C GLU A 730 23.53 -30.34 26.14
N GLY A 731 23.75 -29.81 24.94
CA GLY A 731 23.79 -28.38 24.65
C GLY A 731 23.24 -28.09 23.26
N THR A 732 23.32 -26.84 22.83
CA THR A 732 22.87 -26.42 21.50
C THR A 732 23.84 -25.39 20.91
N PHE A 733 23.53 -24.90 19.72
CA PHE A 733 24.26 -23.81 19.10
C PHE A 733 23.33 -22.64 18.73
N ASP A 734 23.90 -21.48 18.50
CA ASP A 734 23.22 -20.38 17.84
C ASP A 734 24.07 -19.75 16.72
N VAL A 735 23.38 -19.14 15.77
CA VAL A 735 23.98 -18.42 14.65
C VAL A 735 23.48 -16.98 14.69
N ALA A 736 24.40 -16.03 14.71
CA ALA A 736 24.10 -14.59 14.57
C ALA A 736 24.46 -14.11 13.16
N LYS A 737 23.77 -13.08 12.67
CA LYS A 737 24.07 -12.45 11.37
C LYS A 737 24.89 -11.17 11.52
N ALA A 738 25.84 -10.98 10.62
CA ALA A 738 26.57 -9.73 10.43
C ALA A 738 26.72 -9.39 8.94
N PHE A 739 27.00 -8.12 8.64
CA PHE A 739 27.24 -7.64 7.28
C PHE A 739 28.51 -6.82 7.21
N THR A 740 29.20 -6.87 6.07
CA THR A 740 30.34 -6.01 5.75
C THR A 740 30.16 -5.43 4.34
N GLY A 741 30.83 -4.31 4.05
CA GLY A 741 30.69 -3.60 2.76
C GLY A 741 29.44 -2.73 2.62
N ILE A 742 28.42 -2.92 3.46
CA ILE A 742 27.24 -2.03 3.57
C ILE A 742 27.02 -1.55 5.01
N PRO A 743 26.42 -0.35 5.20
CA PRO A 743 25.97 0.11 6.51
C PRO A 743 24.83 -0.78 7.06
N PRO A 744 24.77 -1.07 8.37
CA PRO A 744 23.70 -1.87 8.97
C PRO A 744 22.29 -1.34 8.67
N GLU A 745 22.12 -0.03 8.59
CA GLU A 745 20.84 0.63 8.30
C GLU A 745 20.37 0.48 6.84
N SER A 746 21.24 0.01 5.94
CA SER A 746 20.88 -0.29 4.54
C SER A 746 20.39 -1.73 4.36
N VAL A 747 20.43 -2.54 5.42
CA VAL A 747 19.84 -3.89 5.42
C VAL A 747 18.35 -3.75 5.75
N PRO A 748 17.45 -4.29 4.91
CA PRO A 748 16.02 -4.24 5.19
C PRO A 748 15.67 -4.83 6.56
N SER A 749 14.80 -4.16 7.30
CA SER A 749 14.26 -4.72 8.54
C SER A 749 13.47 -5.99 8.24
N GLY A 750 13.74 -7.07 8.98
CA GLY A 750 13.08 -8.36 8.76
C GLY A 750 13.71 -9.22 7.66
N LEU A 751 14.86 -8.83 7.10
CA LEU A 751 15.66 -9.73 6.26
C LEU A 751 16.03 -10.99 7.05
N GLU A 752 15.75 -12.16 6.52
CA GLU A 752 16.19 -13.45 7.07
C GLU A 752 17.05 -14.19 6.06
N VAL A 753 18.11 -14.85 6.53
CA VAL A 753 19.00 -15.65 5.69
C VAL A 753 18.90 -17.11 6.11
N THR A 754 18.83 -18.01 5.13
CA THR A 754 18.73 -19.44 5.42
C THR A 754 20.11 -20.07 5.57
N VAL A 755 20.33 -20.77 6.68
CA VAL A 755 21.55 -21.51 6.98
C VAL A 755 21.23 -22.99 7.05
N THR A 756 21.99 -23.81 6.32
CA THR A 756 22.02 -25.25 6.48
C THR A 756 23.09 -25.61 7.51
N TRP A 757 22.77 -26.51 8.43
CA TRP A 757 23.70 -27.02 9.43
C TRP A 757 23.81 -28.54 9.33
N THR A 758 24.99 -29.05 9.67
CA THR A 758 25.28 -30.49 9.77
C THR A 758 25.93 -30.75 11.11
N ALA A 759 25.25 -31.53 11.96
CA ALA A 759 25.72 -31.97 13.27
C ALA A 759 26.20 -33.42 13.18
N THR A 760 27.45 -33.67 13.56
CA THR A 760 28.04 -35.01 13.65
C THR A 760 28.18 -35.39 15.12
N LEU A 761 27.38 -36.34 15.59
CA LEU A 761 27.39 -36.81 16.98
C LEU A 761 28.69 -37.54 17.31
N PRO A 762 29.06 -37.69 18.60
CA PRO A 762 30.26 -38.44 19.00
C PRO A 762 30.30 -39.90 18.52
N THR A 763 29.14 -40.49 18.23
CA THR A 763 29.00 -41.85 17.68
C THR A 763 29.31 -41.93 16.18
N GLY A 764 29.33 -40.77 15.49
CA GLY A 764 29.49 -40.64 14.05
C GLY A 764 28.17 -40.54 13.26
N ALA A 765 27.02 -40.58 13.95
CA ALA A 765 25.73 -40.28 13.33
C ALA A 765 25.68 -38.82 12.86
N VAL A 766 24.99 -38.58 11.74
CA VAL A 766 24.90 -37.25 11.12
C VAL A 766 23.45 -36.81 11.09
N GLU A 767 23.20 -35.62 11.61
CA GLU A 767 21.93 -34.91 11.54
C GLU A 767 22.11 -33.62 10.75
N THR A 768 21.11 -33.26 9.95
CA THR A 768 21.14 -32.05 9.12
C THR A 768 19.83 -31.31 9.25
N GLY A 769 19.90 -29.98 9.17
CA GLY A 769 18.72 -29.15 9.10
C GLY A 769 19.00 -27.81 8.45
N THR A 770 17.94 -27.05 8.27
CA THR A 770 17.98 -25.66 7.82
C THR A 770 17.30 -24.81 8.87
N MET A 771 17.77 -23.58 9.04
CA MET A 771 17.22 -22.59 9.97
C MET A 771 17.29 -21.20 9.35
N ARG A 772 16.37 -20.31 9.74
CA ARG A 772 16.39 -18.90 9.32
C ARG A 772 17.08 -18.04 10.37
N VAL A 773 18.05 -17.24 9.94
CA VAL A 773 18.84 -16.35 10.79
C VAL A 773 18.47 -14.91 10.48
N SER A 774 18.06 -14.18 11.51
CA SER A 774 17.64 -12.78 11.37
C SER A 774 18.82 -11.86 11.00
N GLY A 775 18.59 -10.98 10.04
CA GLY A 775 19.52 -9.94 9.58
C GLY A 775 19.84 -8.87 10.62
N ASP A 776 19.09 -8.78 11.72
CA ASP A 776 19.34 -7.83 12.80
C ASP A 776 20.52 -8.22 13.72
N GLY A 777 21.08 -9.42 13.52
CA GLY A 777 22.18 -9.97 14.31
C GLY A 777 21.75 -10.62 15.62
N THR A 778 20.45 -10.77 15.87
CA THR A 778 19.93 -11.59 16.98
C THR A 778 20.32 -13.06 16.74
N PRO A 779 21.00 -13.72 17.70
CA PRO A 779 21.34 -15.14 17.57
C PRO A 779 20.07 -16.01 17.52
N VAL A 780 20.07 -16.98 16.60
CA VAL A 780 18.98 -17.96 16.44
C VAL A 780 19.52 -19.36 16.68
N SER A 781 18.79 -20.17 17.46
CA SER A 781 19.08 -21.60 17.66
C SER A 781 18.11 -22.46 16.86
N PRO A 782 18.51 -23.68 16.44
CA PRO A 782 17.56 -24.65 15.90
C PRO A 782 16.53 -25.02 16.98
N VAL A 783 15.28 -25.21 16.57
CA VAL A 783 14.17 -25.53 17.47
C VAL A 783 13.41 -26.79 17.07
N ASP A 784 12.70 -27.38 18.02
CA ASP A 784 11.74 -28.45 17.80
C ASP A 784 10.39 -27.93 17.28
N ASP A 785 9.43 -28.83 17.05
CA ASP A 785 8.08 -28.54 16.59
C ASP A 785 7.27 -27.61 17.52
N ARG A 786 7.73 -27.43 18.76
CA ARG A 786 7.12 -26.56 19.77
C ARG A 786 7.90 -25.26 19.98
N GLY A 787 8.97 -25.05 19.23
CA GLY A 787 9.85 -23.89 19.36
C GLY A 787 10.83 -23.98 20.54
N ALA A 788 11.03 -25.15 21.15
CA ALA A 788 12.07 -25.35 22.16
C ALA A 788 13.42 -25.64 21.47
N PRO A 789 14.57 -25.21 22.03
CA PRO A 789 15.87 -25.44 21.40
C PRO A 789 16.15 -26.93 21.19
N LEU A 790 16.56 -27.31 19.98
CA LEU A 790 17.06 -28.64 19.69
C LEU A 790 18.40 -28.83 20.39
N THR A 791 18.56 -29.95 21.12
CA THR A 791 19.77 -30.26 21.88
C THR A 791 20.53 -31.42 21.28
N PHE A 792 21.85 -31.40 21.46
CA PHE A 792 22.78 -32.42 20.99
C PHE A 792 23.73 -32.82 22.12
N PRO A 793 24.28 -34.05 22.11
CA PRO A 793 25.32 -34.46 23.05
C PRO A 793 26.53 -33.54 23.04
N PHE A 794 27.13 -33.34 24.21
CA PHE A 794 28.45 -32.74 24.31
C PHE A 794 29.47 -33.53 23.46
N GLY A 795 30.37 -32.79 22.80
CA GLY A 795 31.30 -33.33 21.81
C GLY A 795 30.77 -33.41 20.38
N THR A 796 29.50 -33.10 20.13
CA THR A 796 28.93 -32.99 18.77
C THR A 796 29.60 -31.87 17.99
N VAL A 797 30.00 -32.14 16.75
CA VAL A 797 30.63 -31.16 15.85
C VAL A 797 29.61 -30.62 14.86
N VAL A 798 29.47 -29.30 14.76
CA VAL A 798 28.50 -28.63 13.88
C VAL A 798 29.22 -27.78 12.84
N THR A 799 28.84 -27.94 11.57
CA THR A 799 29.32 -27.14 10.43
C THR A 799 28.15 -26.48 9.71
N PHE A 800 28.43 -25.40 8.96
CA PHE A 800 27.41 -24.52 8.40
C PHE A 800 27.63 -24.21 6.92
N GLU A 801 26.54 -24.00 6.19
CA GLU A 801 26.51 -23.47 4.83
C GLU A 801 25.39 -22.46 4.71
N GLU A 802 25.68 -21.27 4.18
CA GLU A 802 24.64 -20.30 3.82
C GLU A 802 24.00 -20.73 2.50
N GLN A 803 22.67 -20.74 2.44
CA GLN A 803 21.94 -20.88 1.17
C GLN A 803 22.04 -19.59 0.34
N ALA A 804 21.42 -19.57 -0.84
CA ALA A 804 21.32 -18.35 -1.62
C ALA A 804 20.72 -17.21 -0.76
N ALA A 805 21.45 -16.11 -0.62
CA ALA A 805 20.97 -14.95 0.10
C ALA A 805 19.72 -14.37 -0.60
N PRO A 806 18.72 -13.89 0.16
CA PRO A 806 17.53 -13.27 -0.43
C PRO A 806 17.89 -12.14 -1.38
N ALA A 807 17.23 -12.05 -2.52
CA ALA A 807 17.45 -10.97 -3.47
C ALA A 807 16.92 -9.65 -2.91
N VAL A 808 17.81 -8.78 -2.43
CA VAL A 808 17.45 -7.45 -1.92
C VAL A 808 17.65 -6.42 -3.01
N ARG A 809 16.58 -5.66 -3.31
CA ARG A 809 16.63 -4.59 -4.32
C ARG A 809 17.73 -3.57 -3.97
N GLY A 810 18.62 -3.29 -4.92
CA GLY A 810 19.71 -2.34 -4.73
C GLY A 810 20.92 -2.88 -3.94
N VAL A 811 20.97 -4.18 -3.63
CA VAL A 811 22.11 -4.82 -2.96
C VAL A 811 22.68 -5.91 -3.85
N THR A 812 24.01 -5.94 -3.97
CA THR A 812 24.74 -7.07 -4.55
C THR A 812 25.45 -7.82 -3.45
N TRP A 813 25.13 -9.11 -3.30
CA TRP A 813 25.78 -9.99 -2.33
C TRP A 813 27.15 -10.46 -2.81
N GLY A 814 28.13 -10.36 -1.93
CA GLY A 814 29.46 -10.96 -2.02
C GLY A 814 29.53 -12.32 -1.31
N PRO A 815 30.73 -12.83 -1.02
CA PRO A 815 30.90 -14.09 -0.32
C PRO A 815 30.47 -14.00 1.15
N ALA A 816 30.06 -15.15 1.70
CA ALA A 816 29.79 -15.31 3.12
C ALA A 816 30.86 -16.14 3.84
N THR A 817 31.01 -15.86 5.13
CA THR A 817 31.94 -16.56 6.03
C THR A 817 31.32 -16.76 7.40
N PHE A 818 31.60 -17.92 8.01
CA PHE A 818 31.28 -18.22 9.40
C PHE A 818 32.54 -18.05 10.27
N ASP A 819 32.40 -17.47 11.47
CA ASP A 819 33.46 -17.39 12.47
C ASP A 819 32.88 -17.69 13.88
N PRO A 820 33.22 -18.85 14.49
CA PRO A 820 33.98 -19.97 13.91
C PRO A 820 33.21 -20.67 12.76
N ASP A 821 33.90 -21.32 11.83
CA ASP A 821 33.28 -22.14 10.76
C ASP A 821 32.85 -23.55 11.21
N GLU A 822 33.32 -23.98 12.39
CA GLU A 822 32.99 -25.23 13.05
C GLU A 822 32.79 -24.99 14.55
N LEU A 823 31.73 -25.57 15.13
CA LEU A 823 31.45 -25.54 16.56
C LEU A 823 31.52 -26.94 17.17
N VAL A 824 31.92 -27.02 18.44
CA VAL A 824 31.83 -28.24 19.25
C VAL A 824 30.87 -27.97 20.42
N ILE A 825 29.77 -28.72 20.48
CA ILE A 825 28.77 -28.59 21.55
C ILE A 825 29.42 -28.92 22.89
N GLY A 826 29.24 -28.03 23.88
CA GLY A 826 29.85 -28.21 25.20
C GLY A 826 31.28 -27.67 25.33
N ALA A 827 31.83 -27.05 24.29
CA ALA A 827 33.15 -26.42 24.36
C ALA A 827 33.24 -25.45 25.56
N ASP A 828 34.34 -25.52 26.30
CA ASP A 828 34.57 -24.79 27.56
C ASP A 828 33.46 -24.99 28.64
N GLY A 829 32.61 -26.01 28.49
CA GLY A 829 31.52 -26.34 29.39
C GLY A 829 30.22 -25.56 29.14
N GLU A 830 30.15 -24.75 28.07
CA GLU A 830 28.99 -23.92 27.73
C GLU A 830 27.81 -24.75 27.19
N LEU A 831 26.59 -24.35 27.55
CA LEU A 831 25.36 -25.02 27.08
C LEU A 831 24.91 -24.52 25.70
N VAL A 832 25.36 -23.34 25.28
CA VAL A 832 25.10 -22.75 23.97
C VAL A 832 26.45 -22.28 23.41
N VAL A 833 26.81 -22.75 22.23
CA VAL A 833 28.00 -22.29 21.49
C VAL A 833 27.57 -21.50 20.26
N SER A 834 28.30 -20.43 19.94
CA SER A 834 27.84 -19.43 18.97
C SER A 834 28.78 -19.30 17.78
N THR A 835 28.22 -19.09 16.59
CA THR A 835 28.96 -18.61 15.40
C THR A 835 28.30 -17.37 14.81
N THR A 836 29.08 -16.57 14.08
CA THR A 836 28.57 -15.41 13.32
C THR A 836 28.71 -15.66 11.82
N LEU A 837 27.58 -15.64 11.10
CA LEU A 837 27.51 -15.57 9.63
C LEU A 837 27.69 -14.13 9.17
N THR A 838 28.78 -13.85 8.45
CA THR A 838 29.03 -12.53 7.86
C THR A 838 28.90 -12.58 6.34
N ASN A 839 28.02 -11.75 5.76
CA ASN A 839 27.96 -11.53 4.30
C ASN A 839 28.66 -10.24 3.94
N ASP A 840 29.53 -10.30 2.93
CA ASP A 840 29.97 -9.12 2.19
C ASP A 840 28.83 -8.66 1.26
N ALA A 841 28.62 -7.36 1.16
CA ALA A 841 27.60 -6.79 0.30
C ALA A 841 28.03 -5.41 -0.21
N THR A 842 27.45 -4.99 -1.32
CA THR A 842 27.64 -3.65 -1.89
C THR A 842 26.30 -3.05 -2.29
N LEU A 843 26.13 -1.76 -2.06
CA LEU A 843 24.96 -1.03 -2.56
C LEU A 843 25.15 -0.72 -4.04
N ILE A 844 24.10 -0.97 -4.81
CA ILE A 844 24.01 -0.47 -6.18
C ILE A 844 23.62 1.01 -6.07
N THR A 845 24.35 1.85 -6.78
CA THR A 845 24.17 3.30 -6.77
C THR A 845 23.83 3.84 -8.15
N GLY A 846 23.23 5.03 -8.17
CA GLY A 846 23.03 5.83 -9.37
C GLY A 846 23.07 7.32 -9.06
N THR A 847 22.75 8.15 -10.05
CA THR A 847 22.72 9.61 -9.90
C THR A 847 21.59 10.21 -10.72
N PHE A 848 21.41 11.53 -10.65
CA PHE A 848 20.41 12.27 -11.43
C PHE A 848 21.06 13.49 -12.09
N GLN A 849 20.39 14.03 -13.11
CA GLN A 849 20.79 15.25 -13.79
C GLN A 849 19.63 16.22 -13.91
N VAL A 850 19.95 17.51 -14.02
CA VAL A 850 19.01 18.58 -14.29
C VAL A 850 19.50 19.35 -15.51
N VAL A 851 18.58 19.78 -16.35
CA VAL A 851 18.79 20.67 -17.50
C VAL A 851 18.09 22.00 -17.23
N LYS A 852 18.74 23.08 -17.64
CA LYS A 852 18.15 24.42 -17.58
C LYS A 852 17.39 24.72 -18.87
N ASP A 853 16.15 25.15 -18.74
CA ASP A 853 15.40 25.81 -19.81
C ASP A 853 15.15 27.29 -19.47
N LEU A 854 15.09 28.13 -20.50
CA LEU A 854 14.93 29.58 -20.38
C LEU A 854 13.87 30.07 -21.37
N VAL A 855 12.83 30.71 -20.83
CA VAL A 855 11.75 31.30 -21.61
C VAL A 855 11.87 32.82 -21.55
N GLY A 856 11.79 33.49 -22.69
CA GLY A 856 11.77 34.96 -22.76
C GLY A 856 13.14 35.66 -22.75
N ILE A 857 14.25 34.91 -22.60
CA ILE A 857 15.62 35.41 -22.77
C ILE A 857 16.50 34.35 -23.43
N ASP A 858 17.42 34.77 -24.29
CA ASP A 858 18.44 33.86 -24.85
C ASP A 858 19.54 33.60 -23.81
N PRO A 859 19.98 32.35 -23.59
CA PRO A 859 21.08 32.03 -22.66
C PRO A 859 22.33 32.91 -22.83
N ASP A 860 22.67 33.32 -24.07
CA ASP A 860 23.84 34.15 -24.37
C ASP A 860 23.70 35.61 -23.85
N GLU A 861 22.48 36.03 -23.48
CA GLU A 861 22.19 37.36 -22.95
C GLU A 861 22.20 37.42 -21.41
N LEU A 862 22.30 36.27 -20.73
CA LEU A 862 22.44 36.21 -19.28
C LEU A 862 23.79 36.76 -18.80
N LEU A 863 23.78 37.31 -17.58
CA LEU A 863 24.99 37.83 -16.94
C LEU A 863 25.70 36.79 -16.05
N VAL A 864 25.22 35.55 -16.07
CA VAL A 864 25.75 34.40 -15.33
C VAL A 864 25.81 33.19 -16.24
N ASP A 865 26.83 32.35 -16.06
CA ASP A 865 27.03 31.14 -16.87
C ASP A 865 26.34 29.90 -16.27
N SER A 866 25.85 29.99 -15.02
CA SER A 866 25.23 28.87 -14.31
C SER A 866 24.31 29.32 -13.16
N PHE A 867 23.35 28.47 -12.84
CA PHE A 867 22.48 28.55 -11.66
C PHE A 867 22.93 27.57 -10.56
N THR A 868 22.37 27.68 -9.37
CA THR A 868 22.67 26.77 -8.24
C THR A 868 21.42 25.99 -7.87
N VAL A 869 21.50 24.66 -7.95
CA VAL A 869 20.45 23.76 -7.49
C VAL A 869 20.86 23.18 -6.15
N ALA A 870 19.98 23.30 -5.16
CA ALA A 870 20.06 22.60 -3.90
C ALA A 870 19.31 21.27 -3.99
N TYR A 871 19.81 20.25 -3.31
CA TYR A 871 19.15 18.96 -3.21
C TYR A 871 19.11 18.46 -1.76
N ILE A 872 18.07 17.70 -1.45
CA ILE A 872 17.94 16.91 -0.22
C ILE A 872 17.69 15.47 -0.65
N ALA A 873 18.68 14.61 -0.45
CA ALA A 873 18.62 13.20 -0.76
C ALA A 873 18.18 12.40 0.47
N HIS A 874 16.97 11.86 0.42
CA HIS A 874 16.38 10.97 1.41
C HIS A 874 16.77 9.53 1.10
N ILE A 875 17.88 9.10 1.69
CA ILE A 875 18.39 7.74 1.56
C ILE A 875 17.60 6.83 2.52
N PRO A 876 17.04 5.70 2.07
CA PRO A 876 16.32 4.78 2.94
C PRO A 876 17.16 4.37 4.16
N GLY A 877 16.58 4.53 5.36
CA GLY A 877 17.23 4.15 6.62
C GLY A 877 18.32 5.10 7.13
N GLN A 878 18.64 6.19 6.41
CA GLN A 878 19.72 7.12 6.75
C GLN A 878 19.21 8.57 6.94
N ASP A 879 20.01 9.40 7.61
CA ASP A 879 19.75 10.83 7.70
C ASP A 879 19.85 11.48 6.30
N PRO A 880 18.98 12.45 5.96
CA PRO A 880 19.01 13.08 4.64
C PRO A 880 20.35 13.78 4.37
N VAL A 881 20.87 13.58 3.16
CA VAL A 881 22.09 14.24 2.69
C VAL A 881 21.71 15.48 1.90
N THR A 882 22.13 16.65 2.36
CA THR A 882 21.89 17.92 1.66
C THR A 882 23.13 18.39 0.92
N GLY A 883 22.96 18.93 -0.28
CA GLY A 883 24.07 19.56 -1.00
C GLY A 883 23.58 20.54 -2.06
N THR A 884 24.53 21.08 -2.82
CA THR A 884 24.25 21.92 -3.98
C THR A 884 25.14 21.55 -5.15
N PHE A 885 24.70 21.84 -6.37
CA PHE A 885 25.52 21.73 -7.57
C PHE A 885 25.25 22.90 -8.53
N SER A 886 26.22 23.15 -9.42
CA SER A 886 26.15 24.20 -10.43
C SER A 886 25.47 23.66 -11.69
N LEU A 887 24.40 24.31 -12.11
CA LEU A 887 23.61 23.97 -13.30
C LEU A 887 23.94 24.96 -14.44
N PRO A 888 24.56 24.53 -15.54
CA PRO A 888 24.87 25.40 -16.68
C PRO A 888 23.62 26.09 -17.24
N ALA A 889 23.75 27.38 -17.60
CA ALA A 889 22.64 28.16 -18.17
C ALA A 889 22.33 27.80 -19.64
N ASP A 890 23.23 27.09 -20.32
CA ASP A 890 23.17 26.77 -21.75
C ASP A 890 22.36 25.49 -22.09
N GLY A 891 21.68 24.92 -21.10
CA GLY A 891 20.93 23.67 -21.23
C GLY A 891 21.77 22.40 -21.16
N THR A 892 23.07 22.49 -20.85
CA THR A 892 23.89 21.30 -20.60
C THR A 892 23.43 20.60 -19.32
N PRO A 893 23.11 19.28 -19.35
CA PRO A 893 22.75 18.52 -18.15
C PRO A 893 23.86 18.54 -17.10
N ALA A 894 23.51 18.76 -15.84
CA ALA A 894 24.43 18.71 -14.71
C ALA A 894 23.78 18.08 -13.47
N GLY A 895 24.61 17.48 -12.62
CA GLY A 895 24.18 16.86 -11.36
C GLY A 895 25.22 17.06 -10.26
N PRO A 896 24.98 16.51 -9.06
CA PRO A 896 25.92 16.61 -7.95
C PRO A 896 27.22 15.85 -8.25
N VAL A 897 28.35 16.41 -7.79
CA VAL A 897 29.69 15.82 -7.95
C VAL A 897 30.46 15.85 -6.63
N ASP A 898 31.39 14.92 -6.45
CA ASP A 898 32.31 14.87 -5.31
C ASP A 898 33.46 15.90 -5.43
N GLU A 899 34.36 15.93 -4.43
CA GLU A 899 35.52 16.84 -4.42
C GLU A 899 36.49 16.63 -5.60
N THR A 900 36.42 15.49 -6.28
CA THR A 900 37.24 15.14 -7.44
C THR A 900 36.57 15.46 -8.78
N GLY A 901 35.29 15.84 -8.75
CA GLY A 901 34.46 16.11 -9.92
C GLY A 901 33.81 14.87 -10.54
N ALA A 902 33.82 13.73 -9.85
CA ALA A 902 33.06 12.55 -10.25
C ALA A 902 31.59 12.71 -9.83
N PRO A 903 30.61 12.16 -10.58
CA PRO A 903 29.21 12.17 -10.16
C PRO A 903 29.05 11.62 -8.74
N LEU A 904 28.26 12.32 -7.92
CA LEU A 904 27.90 11.84 -6.60
C LEU A 904 26.86 10.74 -6.78
N GLU A 905 27.17 9.59 -6.20
CA GLU A 905 26.39 8.36 -6.30
C GLU A 905 25.53 8.17 -5.05
N PHE A 906 24.25 7.83 -5.27
CA PHE A 906 23.27 7.55 -4.22
C PHE A 906 22.76 6.13 -4.35
N PRO A 907 22.45 5.43 -3.25
CA PRO A 907 21.76 4.15 -3.32
C PRO A 907 20.46 4.26 -4.12
N ILE A 908 20.15 3.24 -4.92
CA ILE A 908 18.91 3.22 -5.71
C ILE A 908 17.69 3.22 -4.79
N GLY A 909 16.63 3.94 -5.18
CA GLY A 909 15.47 4.23 -4.34
C GLY A 909 15.63 5.48 -3.47
N THR A 910 16.78 6.17 -3.52
CA THR A 910 16.95 7.48 -2.88
C THR A 910 16.00 8.49 -3.50
N ALA A 911 15.11 9.05 -2.69
CA ALA A 911 14.21 10.12 -3.11
C ALA A 911 14.90 11.48 -2.94
N VAL A 912 14.93 12.29 -3.97
CA VAL A 912 15.67 13.54 -4.01
C VAL A 912 14.71 14.69 -4.27
N ASP A 913 14.63 15.60 -3.30
CA ASP A 913 13.95 16.88 -3.47
C ASP A 913 14.93 17.92 -3.99
N LEU A 914 14.52 18.65 -5.02
CA LEU A 914 15.32 19.64 -5.70
C LEU A 914 14.69 21.01 -5.52
N ALA A 915 15.55 22.01 -5.36
CA ALA A 915 15.15 23.40 -5.36
C ALA A 915 16.21 24.23 -6.08
N GLU A 916 15.80 25.03 -7.05
CA GLU A 916 16.69 26.07 -7.56
C GLU A 916 16.81 27.16 -6.50
N THR A 917 18.04 27.56 -6.20
CA THR A 917 18.27 28.68 -5.29
C THR A 917 17.70 29.95 -5.91
N GLU A 918 17.03 30.78 -5.11
CA GLU A 918 16.42 32.04 -5.56
C GLU A 918 17.38 32.81 -6.49
N VAL A 919 16.92 33.07 -7.71
CA VAL A 919 17.76 33.66 -8.74
C VAL A 919 17.79 35.17 -8.60
N GLU A 920 18.97 35.70 -8.33
CA GLU A 920 19.18 37.14 -8.17
C GLU A 920 18.90 37.89 -9.49
N THR A 921 18.24 39.05 -9.41
CA THR A 921 17.96 39.90 -10.59
C THR A 921 19.24 40.38 -11.29
N SER A 922 20.39 40.33 -10.62
CA SER A 922 21.69 40.64 -11.22
C SER A 922 22.14 39.60 -12.27
N ALA A 923 21.47 38.45 -12.35
CA ALA A 923 21.68 37.46 -13.39
C ALA A 923 21.11 37.89 -14.75
N LEU A 924 20.20 38.87 -14.76
CA LEU A 924 19.55 39.39 -15.96
C LEU A 924 20.17 40.71 -16.45
N PRO A 925 20.12 41.00 -17.76
CA PRO A 925 20.40 42.32 -18.27
C PRO A 925 19.36 43.35 -17.77
N PRO A 926 19.68 44.67 -17.78
CA PRO A 926 18.72 45.70 -17.43
C PRO A 926 17.45 45.60 -18.29
N GLY A 927 16.27 45.78 -17.67
CA GLY A 927 15.00 45.71 -18.38
C GLY A 927 14.35 44.33 -18.40
N PHE A 928 14.82 43.37 -17.59
CA PHE A 928 14.16 42.09 -17.37
C PHE A 928 13.92 41.85 -15.88
N GLU A 929 12.90 41.05 -15.57
CA GLU A 929 12.68 40.45 -14.26
C GLU A 929 12.43 38.94 -14.39
N TRP A 930 12.77 38.18 -13.36
CA TRP A 930 12.43 36.76 -13.32
C TRP A 930 10.93 36.59 -13.03
N GLY A 931 10.29 35.74 -13.80
CA GLY A 931 8.97 35.18 -13.54
C GLY A 931 9.06 33.92 -12.67
N GLU A 932 8.05 33.07 -12.77
CA GLU A 932 7.99 31.83 -12.00
C GLU A 932 8.97 30.77 -12.54
N THR A 933 9.53 30.00 -11.62
CA THR A 933 10.34 28.81 -11.90
C THR A 933 9.44 27.59 -11.93
N ILE A 934 9.48 26.83 -13.02
CA ILE A 934 8.67 25.63 -13.21
C ILE A 934 9.60 24.43 -13.34
N TRP A 935 9.23 23.30 -12.74
CA TRP A 935 9.94 22.03 -12.86
C TRP A 935 9.10 21.05 -13.67
N SER A 936 9.76 20.28 -14.54
CA SER A 936 9.14 19.23 -15.34
C SER A 936 9.92 17.92 -15.22
N PRO A 937 9.25 16.76 -14.96
CA PRO A 937 7.83 16.64 -14.61
C PRO A 937 7.52 17.16 -13.20
N SER A 938 8.51 17.25 -12.31
CA SER A 938 8.39 17.81 -10.97
C SER A 938 9.77 18.22 -10.42
N SER A 939 9.82 18.83 -9.23
CA SER A 939 11.09 19.11 -8.52
C SER A 939 11.54 17.94 -7.62
N HIS A 940 11.08 16.72 -7.92
CA HIS A 940 11.33 15.51 -7.15
C HIS A 940 11.74 14.37 -8.09
N VAL A 941 12.69 13.54 -7.65
CA VAL A 941 13.15 12.38 -8.42
C VAL A 941 13.55 11.23 -7.51
N VAL A 942 13.28 10.00 -7.92
CA VAL A 942 13.82 8.81 -7.27
C VAL A 942 14.99 8.31 -8.11
N VAL A 943 16.13 8.03 -7.48
CA VAL A 943 17.30 7.45 -8.16
C VAL A 943 16.98 6.01 -8.54
N GLU A 944 17.06 5.71 -9.83
CA GLU A 944 16.69 4.43 -10.41
C GLU A 944 17.92 3.60 -10.83
N PHE A 945 17.69 2.34 -11.21
CA PHE A 945 18.74 1.44 -11.69
C PHE A 945 19.01 1.65 -13.17
N ASP A 946 20.29 1.78 -13.54
CA ASP A 946 20.78 1.87 -14.93
C ASP A 946 20.21 3.04 -15.78
N THR A 947 19.44 3.92 -15.15
CA THR A 947 18.94 5.17 -15.73
C THR A 947 19.48 6.35 -14.92
N THR A 948 19.82 7.42 -15.62
CA THR A 948 20.13 8.71 -14.99
C THR A 948 18.98 9.65 -15.33
N PRO A 949 17.97 9.82 -14.46
CA PRO A 949 16.85 10.68 -14.74
C PRO A 949 17.34 12.11 -15.00
N VAL A 950 16.76 12.75 -16.01
CA VAL A 950 17.06 14.13 -16.39
C VAL A 950 15.79 14.96 -16.18
N LEU A 951 15.85 15.89 -15.24
CA LEU A 951 14.76 16.83 -14.97
C LEU A 951 15.00 18.15 -15.69
N GLU A 952 13.95 18.90 -15.97
CA GLU A 952 14.03 20.24 -16.52
C GLU A 952 13.56 21.27 -15.50
N VAL A 953 14.35 22.34 -15.32
CA VAL A 953 13.94 23.53 -14.57
C VAL A 953 13.93 24.75 -15.48
N THR A 954 12.73 25.27 -15.72
CA THR A 954 12.47 26.41 -16.60
C THR A 954 12.40 27.70 -15.79
N ASN A 955 13.22 28.68 -16.14
CA ASN A 955 13.02 30.06 -15.67
C ASN A 955 12.49 30.94 -16.78
N THR A 956 11.45 31.69 -16.48
CA THR A 956 10.93 32.71 -17.40
C THR A 956 11.56 34.05 -17.07
N ALA A 957 12.20 34.70 -18.04
CA ALA A 957 12.58 36.11 -17.95
C ALA A 957 11.51 36.95 -18.66
N VAL A 958 10.91 37.88 -17.92
CA VAL A 958 9.90 38.79 -18.43
C VAL A 958 10.58 40.10 -18.80
N GLU A 959 10.51 40.45 -20.08
CA GLU A 959 10.98 41.75 -20.56
C GLU A 959 10.08 42.86 -20.00
N LEU A 960 10.71 43.89 -19.44
CA LEU A 960 10.09 45.06 -18.84
C LEU A 960 10.28 46.28 -19.73
N THR A 961 9.23 47.09 -19.81
CA THR A 961 9.28 48.39 -20.46
C THR A 961 8.58 49.43 -19.59
N ARG A 962 8.73 50.70 -19.95
CA ARG A 962 7.97 51.80 -19.34
C ARG A 962 7.67 52.83 -20.41
N TRP A 963 6.79 53.77 -20.13
CA TRP A 963 6.64 54.95 -20.99
C TRP A 963 7.23 56.19 -20.33
N ALA A 964 7.65 57.14 -21.15
CA ALA A 964 7.98 58.51 -20.77
C ALA A 964 7.03 59.45 -21.50
N VAL A 965 6.15 60.14 -20.79
CA VAL A 965 5.22 61.09 -21.40
C VAL A 965 5.71 62.52 -21.22
N THR A 966 5.84 63.24 -22.32
CA THR A 966 6.16 64.67 -22.35
C THR A 966 4.94 65.48 -22.76
N LYS A 967 4.57 66.48 -21.95
CA LYS A 967 3.52 67.42 -22.31
C LYS A 967 4.06 68.52 -23.21
N VAL A 968 3.47 68.73 -24.37
CA VAL A 968 3.75 69.87 -25.25
C VAL A 968 2.51 70.78 -25.32
N VAL A 969 2.73 72.09 -25.26
CA VAL A 969 1.68 73.08 -25.49
C VAL A 969 2.08 73.91 -26.70
N ASP A 970 1.28 73.83 -27.75
CA ASP A 970 1.52 74.49 -29.02
C ASP A 970 0.43 75.55 -29.29
N GLY A 971 0.57 76.39 -30.32
CA GLY A 971 -0.41 77.41 -30.69
C GLY A 971 -0.07 78.84 -30.23
N ASP A 972 -0.81 79.82 -30.74
CA ASP A 972 -0.52 81.25 -30.59
C ASP A 972 -0.72 81.78 -29.17
N ALA A 973 -1.43 81.04 -28.30
CA ALA A 973 -1.62 81.35 -26.90
C ALA A 973 -0.73 80.54 -25.94
N ALA A 974 0.16 79.67 -26.45
CA ALA A 974 1.02 78.81 -25.62
C ALA A 974 1.92 79.63 -24.65
N SER A 975 2.41 80.80 -25.08
CA SER A 975 3.22 81.69 -24.23
C SER A 975 2.43 82.43 -23.14
N ALA A 976 1.09 82.32 -23.13
CA ALA A 976 0.23 82.95 -22.14
C ALA A 976 -0.01 82.07 -20.90
N LEU A 977 0.50 80.83 -20.90
CA LEU A 977 0.37 79.94 -19.76
C LEU A 977 1.17 80.45 -18.55
N PRO A 978 0.59 80.47 -17.35
CA PRO A 978 1.34 80.70 -16.12
C PRO A 978 2.46 79.67 -15.96
N ALA A 979 3.61 80.11 -15.46
CA ALA A 979 4.70 79.20 -15.10
C ALA A 979 4.22 78.20 -14.03
N GLY A 980 4.50 76.90 -14.24
CA GLY A 980 4.06 75.83 -13.35
C GLY A 980 2.63 75.31 -13.61
N THR A 981 2.00 75.67 -14.73
CA THR A 981 0.74 75.04 -15.16
C THR A 981 0.96 73.54 -15.40
N THR A 982 0.12 72.69 -14.80
CA THR A 982 0.15 71.23 -15.00
C THR A 982 -1.07 70.74 -15.78
N PHE A 983 -0.94 69.55 -16.35
CA PHE A 983 -1.95 68.88 -17.17
C PHE A 983 -2.20 67.47 -16.62
N PRO A 984 -3.42 67.18 -16.14
CA PRO A 984 -3.74 65.87 -15.58
C PRO A 984 -3.86 64.81 -16.67
N VAL A 985 -3.32 63.63 -16.42
CA VAL A 985 -3.47 62.43 -17.25
C VAL A 985 -3.94 61.28 -16.37
N ASP A 986 -5.08 60.70 -16.75
CA ASP A 986 -5.55 59.43 -16.21
C ASP A 986 -5.01 58.30 -17.09
N TRP A 987 -4.63 57.19 -16.46
CA TRP A 987 -4.09 56.04 -17.18
C TRP A 987 -4.53 54.73 -16.52
N TRP A 988 -4.52 53.66 -17.31
CA TRP A 988 -4.94 52.32 -16.90
C TRP A 988 -3.87 51.30 -17.27
N TRP A 989 -3.72 50.32 -16.40
CA TRP A 989 -2.90 49.13 -16.60
C TRP A 989 -3.85 47.93 -16.56
N ASP A 990 -3.98 47.22 -17.69
CA ASP A 990 -4.89 46.07 -17.89
C ASP A 990 -6.32 46.37 -17.43
N GLY A 991 -6.81 47.56 -17.80
CA GLY A 991 -8.15 48.04 -17.45
C GLY A 991 -8.29 48.58 -16.01
N VAL A 992 -7.28 48.44 -15.15
CA VAL A 992 -7.27 48.97 -13.78
C VAL A 992 -6.73 50.40 -13.75
N ALA A 993 -7.51 51.32 -13.18
CA ALA A 993 -7.17 52.73 -13.10
C ALA A 993 -5.97 52.98 -12.17
N GLN A 994 -5.00 53.74 -12.65
CA GLN A 994 -3.76 54.06 -11.93
C GLN A 994 -3.81 55.48 -11.33
N PRO A 995 -2.92 55.82 -10.39
CA PRO A 995 -2.82 57.18 -9.86
C PRO A 995 -2.59 58.20 -10.97
N ARG A 996 -3.43 59.23 -11.00
CA ARG A 996 -3.35 60.34 -11.95
C ARG A 996 -1.98 61.01 -11.92
N VAL A 997 -1.48 61.35 -13.11
CA VAL A 997 -0.18 62.01 -13.29
C VAL A 997 -0.40 63.47 -13.70
N GLU A 998 0.35 64.39 -13.10
CA GLU A 998 0.32 65.83 -13.42
C GLU A 998 1.54 66.20 -14.27
N LEU A 999 1.33 66.52 -15.54
CA LEU A 999 2.42 66.81 -16.47
C LEU A 999 2.74 68.30 -16.52
N THR A 1000 4.01 68.66 -16.34
CA THR A 1000 4.51 70.01 -16.60
C THR A 1000 5.02 70.09 -18.05
N PRO A 1001 4.72 71.16 -18.81
CA PRO A 1001 5.17 71.28 -20.19
C PRO A 1001 6.70 71.12 -20.35
N ASN A 1002 7.10 70.31 -21.34
CA ASN A 1002 8.47 69.97 -21.71
C ASN A 1002 9.28 69.26 -20.61
N VAL A 1003 8.62 68.66 -19.62
CA VAL A 1003 9.25 67.79 -18.62
C VAL A 1003 8.73 66.37 -18.83
N PRO A 1004 9.59 65.39 -19.17
CA PRO A 1004 9.17 64.00 -19.28
C PRO A 1004 8.81 63.43 -17.90
N VAL A 1005 7.75 62.64 -17.85
CA VAL A 1005 7.37 61.85 -16.66
C VAL A 1005 7.40 60.38 -17.04
N HIS A 1006 8.09 59.57 -16.24
CA HIS A 1006 8.20 58.13 -16.45
C HIS A 1006 7.13 57.38 -15.65
N SER A 1007 6.56 56.34 -16.24
CA SER A 1007 5.84 55.32 -15.49
C SER A 1007 6.80 54.42 -14.70
N PRO A 1008 6.28 53.63 -13.75
CA PRO A 1008 6.92 52.38 -13.34
C PRO A 1008 7.21 51.48 -14.55
N TYR A 1009 8.12 50.52 -14.36
CA TYR A 1009 8.29 49.42 -15.31
C TYR A 1009 7.09 48.46 -15.23
N PHE A 1010 6.74 47.86 -16.36
CA PHE A 1010 5.70 46.85 -16.50
C PHE A 1010 6.08 45.89 -17.64
N PRO A 1011 5.56 44.64 -17.64
CA PRO A 1011 5.87 43.66 -18.68
C PRO A 1011 5.53 44.14 -20.10
N VAL A 1012 6.40 43.84 -21.06
CA VAL A 1012 6.09 44.01 -22.49
C VAL A 1012 4.88 43.14 -22.84
N GLY A 1013 3.92 43.68 -23.60
CA GLY A 1013 2.64 43.00 -23.84
C GLY A 1013 1.45 43.56 -23.03
N THR A 1014 1.73 44.28 -21.94
CA THR A 1014 0.71 44.92 -21.08
C THR A 1014 -0.19 45.87 -21.87
N ILE A 1015 -1.50 45.82 -21.62
CA ILE A 1015 -2.47 46.73 -22.23
C ILE A 1015 -2.49 48.03 -21.41
N LEU A 1016 -2.01 49.11 -22.01
CA LEU A 1016 -2.02 50.44 -21.39
C LEU A 1016 -2.91 51.41 -22.13
N GLU A 1017 -3.76 52.10 -21.40
CA GLU A 1017 -4.62 53.15 -21.94
C GLU A 1017 -4.33 54.47 -21.24
N VAL A 1018 -4.39 55.58 -21.98
CA VAL A 1018 -4.26 56.94 -21.43
C VAL A 1018 -5.41 57.83 -21.86
N GLN A 1019 -5.75 58.78 -21.00
CA GLN A 1019 -6.73 59.81 -21.27
C GLN A 1019 -6.29 61.13 -20.63
N GLU A 1020 -6.36 62.22 -21.39
CA GLU A 1020 -6.14 63.54 -20.80
C GLU A 1020 -7.33 63.91 -19.90
N GLY A 1021 -7.02 64.36 -18.69
CA GLY A 1021 -8.01 64.85 -17.73
C GLY A 1021 -8.52 66.26 -18.06
N GLU A 1022 -9.23 66.87 -17.12
CA GLU A 1022 -9.78 68.21 -17.33
C GLU A 1022 -8.67 69.26 -17.45
N LEU A 1023 -8.66 69.99 -18.57
CA LEU A 1023 -7.67 71.02 -18.86
C LEU A 1023 -7.79 72.24 -17.92
N PRO A 1024 -6.66 72.88 -17.55
CA PRO A 1024 -6.69 74.07 -16.72
C PRO A 1024 -7.39 75.24 -17.42
N SER A 1025 -8.26 75.94 -16.69
CA SER A 1025 -8.94 77.14 -17.18
C SER A 1025 -7.99 78.34 -17.19
N VAL A 1026 -7.39 78.64 -18.35
CA VAL A 1026 -6.51 79.80 -18.55
C VAL A 1026 -7.28 80.94 -19.24
N PRO A 1027 -7.38 82.15 -18.63
CA PRO A 1027 -8.10 83.27 -19.23
C PRO A 1027 -7.57 83.65 -20.61
N GLY A 1028 -8.44 83.65 -21.62
CA GLY A 1028 -8.10 84.03 -23.00
C GLY A 1028 -7.53 82.90 -23.86
N VAL A 1029 -7.45 81.68 -23.34
CA VAL A 1029 -7.05 80.47 -24.07
C VAL A 1029 -8.28 79.61 -24.34
N ASP A 1030 -8.48 79.21 -25.60
CA ASP A 1030 -9.36 78.11 -25.97
C ASP A 1030 -8.50 76.90 -26.37
N TRP A 1031 -8.79 75.74 -25.78
CA TRP A 1031 -8.02 74.51 -25.99
C TRP A 1031 -8.54 73.70 -27.19
N GLY A 1032 -7.63 73.24 -28.04
CA GLY A 1032 -7.90 72.25 -29.07
C GLY A 1032 -7.98 70.82 -28.53
N ALA A 1033 -8.36 69.87 -29.38
CA ALA A 1033 -8.35 68.45 -29.04
C ALA A 1033 -6.91 67.98 -28.75
N PRO A 1034 -6.71 67.13 -27.73
CA PRO A 1034 -5.40 66.57 -27.45
C PRO A 1034 -4.94 65.66 -28.59
N VAL A 1035 -3.64 65.71 -28.90
CA VAL A 1035 -2.99 64.81 -29.83
C VAL A 1035 -1.94 64.02 -29.07
N TRP A 1036 -2.14 62.70 -29.02
CA TRP A 1036 -1.17 61.76 -28.49
C TRP A 1036 -0.28 61.28 -29.64
N THR A 1037 1.03 61.33 -29.45
CA THR A 1037 1.98 60.72 -30.38
C THR A 1037 2.92 59.81 -29.64
N VAL A 1038 3.35 58.74 -30.30
CA VAL A 1038 4.40 57.85 -29.83
C VAL A 1038 5.49 57.79 -30.89
N ASP A 1039 6.74 58.04 -30.52
CA ASP A 1039 7.88 58.08 -31.45
C ASP A 1039 7.64 58.95 -32.72
N GLY A 1040 6.79 59.96 -32.61
CA GLY A 1040 6.41 60.87 -33.69
C GLY A 1040 5.18 60.47 -34.53
N GLU A 1041 4.61 59.29 -34.32
CA GLU A 1041 3.37 58.85 -34.97
C GLU A 1041 2.13 59.18 -34.12
N THR A 1042 1.06 59.64 -34.75
CA THR A 1042 -0.18 60.04 -34.04
C THR A 1042 -1.05 58.83 -33.70
N LEU A 1043 -1.43 58.72 -32.43
CA LEU A 1043 -2.36 57.71 -31.94
C LEU A 1043 -3.81 58.19 -32.09
N THR A 1044 -4.70 57.25 -32.41
CA THR A 1044 -6.14 57.53 -32.56
C THR A 1044 -6.88 57.09 -31.30
N PRO A 1045 -7.64 57.98 -30.64
CA PRO A 1045 -8.47 57.58 -29.50
C PRO A 1045 -9.57 56.60 -29.91
N GLU A 1046 -9.86 55.65 -29.03
CA GLU A 1046 -10.94 54.69 -29.17
C GLU A 1046 -12.32 55.32 -28.91
N ALA A 1047 -13.39 54.57 -29.17
CA ALA A 1047 -14.76 55.05 -29.02
C ALA A 1047 -15.13 55.46 -27.58
N ASN A 1048 -14.42 54.93 -26.58
CA ASN A 1048 -14.55 55.27 -25.15
C ASN A 1048 -13.80 56.58 -24.78
N GLY A 1049 -13.06 57.19 -25.72
CA GLY A 1049 -12.27 58.40 -25.51
C GLY A 1049 -10.91 58.19 -24.86
N ARG A 1050 -10.49 56.93 -24.64
CA ARG A 1050 -9.13 56.55 -24.22
C ARG A 1050 -8.26 56.32 -25.44
N THR A 1051 -6.94 56.40 -25.26
CA THR A 1051 -5.96 56.08 -26.30
C THR A 1051 -5.16 54.88 -25.85
N LEU A 1052 -5.25 53.77 -26.60
CA LEU A 1052 -4.41 52.61 -26.37
C LEU A 1052 -2.95 52.96 -26.73
N LEU A 1053 -2.04 52.71 -25.81
CA LEU A 1053 -0.63 52.83 -26.03
C LEU A 1053 -0.12 51.52 -26.66
N PRO A 1054 0.63 51.58 -27.77
CA PRO A 1054 1.18 50.40 -28.44
C PRO A 1054 2.42 49.86 -27.70
N MET A 1055 2.22 49.42 -26.46
CA MET A 1055 3.22 48.77 -25.60
C MET A 1055 3.20 47.24 -25.75
N SER A 1056 2.33 46.72 -26.63
CA SER A 1056 2.08 45.29 -26.86
C SER A 1056 3.03 44.64 -27.89
N VAL A 1057 4.03 45.37 -28.38
CA VAL A 1057 5.05 44.87 -29.31
C VAL A 1057 6.41 45.29 -28.78
N ALA A 1058 7.36 44.35 -28.76
CA ALA A 1058 8.75 44.61 -28.41
C ALA A 1058 9.27 45.81 -29.23
N ARG A 1059 9.63 46.88 -28.53
CA ARG A 1059 10.29 48.05 -29.11
C ARG A 1059 11.73 47.99 -28.64
N ASP A 1060 12.68 48.30 -29.51
CA ASP A 1060 14.14 48.34 -29.25
C ASP A 1060 14.58 49.33 -28.13
N THR A 1061 13.65 49.86 -27.33
CA THR A 1061 13.87 50.86 -26.30
C THR A 1061 13.12 50.48 -25.03
N ASP A 1062 13.83 50.34 -23.90
CA ASP A 1062 13.29 50.12 -22.54
C ASP A 1062 12.23 51.18 -22.12
N VAL A 1063 12.14 52.28 -22.87
CA VAL A 1063 11.23 53.40 -22.63
C VAL A 1063 10.53 53.81 -23.94
N ALA A 1064 9.21 53.74 -23.99
CA ALA A 1064 8.43 54.33 -25.07
C ALA A 1064 8.22 55.84 -24.85
N GLU A 1065 8.68 56.66 -25.80
CA GLU A 1065 8.57 58.12 -25.72
C GLU A 1065 7.22 58.58 -26.27
N LEU A 1066 6.37 59.06 -25.36
CA LEU A 1066 5.03 59.58 -25.63
C LEU A 1066 5.04 61.11 -25.55
N THR A 1067 4.29 61.75 -26.44
CA THR A 1067 4.03 63.18 -26.37
C THR A 1067 2.54 63.46 -26.38
N LEU A 1068 2.06 64.18 -25.36
CA LEU A 1068 0.71 64.74 -25.31
C LEU A 1068 0.77 66.21 -25.72
N THR A 1069 0.26 66.53 -26.90
CA THR A 1069 0.21 67.90 -27.43
C THR A 1069 -1.19 68.49 -27.28
N ASN A 1070 -1.28 69.67 -26.65
CA ASN A 1070 -2.50 70.48 -26.69
C ASN A 1070 -2.22 71.80 -27.39
N THR A 1071 -3.12 72.18 -28.29
CA THR A 1071 -3.05 73.47 -28.98
C THR A 1071 -3.83 74.51 -28.18
N ALA A 1072 -3.15 75.56 -27.70
CA ALA A 1072 -3.70 76.74 -27.05
C ALA A 1072 -3.92 77.85 -28.08
N ALA A 1073 -5.19 78.17 -28.37
CA ALA A 1073 -5.55 79.24 -29.30
C ALA A 1073 -6.03 80.50 -28.57
N THR A 1074 -5.75 81.69 -29.11
CA THR A 1074 -6.22 82.96 -28.52
C THR A 1074 -7.74 83.16 -28.71
N ARG A 1075 -8.45 83.44 -27.61
CA ARG A 1075 -9.88 83.75 -27.63
C ARG A 1075 -10.12 85.26 -27.82
N PRO A 1076 -10.78 85.72 -28.90
CA PRO A 1076 -11.10 87.13 -29.07
C PRO A 1076 -12.21 87.58 -28.10
N LEU A 1077 -11.93 88.58 -27.26
CA LEU A 1077 -12.90 89.17 -26.34
C LEU A 1077 -14.01 89.95 -27.10
N PRO A 1078 -15.28 89.91 -26.66
CA PRO A 1078 -16.36 90.64 -27.31
C PRO A 1078 -16.23 92.16 -27.12
N ALA A 1079 -16.18 92.91 -28.23
CA ALA A 1079 -16.08 94.36 -28.23
C ALA A 1079 -17.42 95.04 -27.87
N THR A 1080 -17.52 95.63 -26.67
CA THR A 1080 -18.58 96.61 -26.34
C THR A 1080 -18.21 97.98 -26.88
N GLY A 1081 -18.98 98.46 -27.87
CA GLY A 1081 -18.72 99.68 -28.62
C GLY A 1081 -18.93 101.01 -27.87
N GLY A 1082 -18.15 102.00 -28.27
CA GLY A 1082 -18.39 103.43 -28.05
C GLY A 1082 -18.19 104.16 -29.38
N GLY A 1083 -19.30 104.46 -30.06
CA GLY A 1083 -19.31 105.11 -31.37
C GLY A 1083 -19.14 106.63 -31.30
N ALA A 1084 -18.66 107.20 -32.41
CA ALA A 1084 -18.87 108.61 -32.73
C ALA A 1084 -19.04 108.81 -34.25
N ILE A 1085 -20.29 109.03 -34.64
CA ILE A 1085 -20.83 110.05 -35.56
C ILE A 1085 -20.29 110.21 -37.00
N SER A 1086 -21.23 110.00 -37.92
CA SER A 1086 -21.32 110.49 -39.30
C SER A 1086 -21.54 112.02 -39.38
N PRO A 1087 -21.31 112.66 -40.55
CA PRO A 1087 -22.06 113.86 -40.91
C PRO A 1087 -22.76 113.72 -42.28
N LEU A 1088 -24.09 113.79 -42.25
CA LEU A 1088 -24.91 114.42 -43.29
C LEU A 1088 -25.62 115.63 -42.64
N VAL A 1089 -25.30 116.81 -43.14
CA VAL A 1089 -25.86 118.14 -42.82
C VAL A 1089 -27.03 118.39 -43.82
N PRO A 1090 -28.11 119.20 -43.59
CA PRO A 1090 -28.33 120.29 -42.61
C PRO A 1090 -29.73 120.38 -41.88
N ILE A 1091 -29.76 121.26 -40.85
CA ILE A 1091 -30.82 122.22 -40.35
C ILE A 1091 -32.18 121.70 -39.85
N GLY A 1092 -32.56 122.11 -38.60
CA GLY A 1092 -33.98 122.35 -38.22
C GLY A 1092 -34.42 122.15 -36.75
N SER A 1093 -34.26 123.18 -35.92
CA SER A 1093 -34.97 123.64 -34.69
C SER A 1093 -36.14 122.89 -33.99
N VAL A 1094 -36.00 122.73 -32.65
CA VAL A 1094 -36.94 123.09 -31.51
C VAL A 1094 -38.16 122.19 -31.13
N ALA A 1095 -38.18 121.65 -29.88
CA ALA A 1095 -39.18 121.89 -28.78
C ALA A 1095 -39.35 120.76 -27.69
N LEU A 1096 -38.94 121.09 -26.44
CA LEU A 1096 -39.53 120.92 -25.07
C LEU A 1096 -40.38 119.70 -24.56
N ILE A 1097 -39.89 119.12 -23.43
CA ILE A 1097 -40.49 118.86 -22.07
C ILE A 1097 -41.79 118.01 -21.87
N ALA A 1098 -41.74 116.96 -21.02
CA ALA A 1098 -42.42 116.88 -19.68
C ALA A 1098 -42.47 115.46 -19.00
N LEU A 1099 -42.19 115.50 -17.68
CA LEU A 1099 -42.39 114.61 -16.52
C LEU A 1099 -43.58 113.61 -16.46
N GLY A 1100 -43.45 112.54 -15.64
CA GLY A 1100 -44.59 111.78 -15.08
C GLY A 1100 -44.25 110.56 -14.20
N ALA A 1101 -44.51 110.64 -12.89
CA ALA A 1101 -44.05 109.76 -11.81
C ALA A 1101 -44.89 108.48 -11.47
N LEU A 1102 -44.28 107.60 -10.63
CA LEU A 1102 -44.78 106.99 -9.37
C LEU A 1102 -45.37 105.54 -9.27
N LEU A 1103 -44.70 104.72 -8.43
CA LEU A 1103 -45.13 103.84 -7.30
C LEU A 1103 -46.09 102.61 -7.43
N ALA A 1104 -45.54 101.46 -6.97
CA ALA A 1104 -46.03 100.42 -6.02
C ALA A 1104 -47.26 99.52 -6.30
N THR A 1105 -47.10 98.17 -6.21
CA THR A 1105 -47.43 97.31 -5.04
C THR A 1105 -47.41 95.78 -5.31
N ARG A 1106 -46.69 95.06 -4.43
CA ARG A 1106 -46.95 93.76 -3.72
C ARG A 1106 -47.67 92.53 -4.36
N ARG A 1107 -46.89 91.42 -4.36
CA ARG A 1107 -47.03 90.08 -3.70
C ARG A 1107 -48.02 88.99 -4.21
N THR A 1108 -47.47 87.75 -4.09
CA THR A 1108 -48.07 86.38 -3.89
C THR A 1108 -48.72 85.71 -5.11
N GLN A 1109 -48.63 84.39 -5.36
CA GLN A 1109 -48.30 83.22 -4.52
C GLN A 1109 -47.95 81.98 -5.40
N ARG A 1110 -47.24 81.01 -4.81
CA ARG A 1110 -46.94 79.63 -5.29
C ARG A 1110 -48.17 78.80 -5.69
N VAL A 1111 -47.94 77.74 -6.49
CA VAL A 1111 -48.11 76.27 -6.21
C VAL A 1111 -47.93 75.51 -7.56
N ARG A 1112 -46.96 74.58 -7.68
CA ARG A 1112 -47.07 73.08 -7.57
C ARG A 1112 -47.99 72.47 -8.66
N ARG A 1113 -47.75 71.31 -9.28
CA ARG A 1113 -47.09 70.05 -8.89
C ARG A 1113 -47.02 69.14 -10.13
N GLY A 1114 -46.11 68.17 -10.13
CA GLY A 1114 -46.00 67.05 -11.07
C GLY A 1114 -44.68 66.38 -10.82
#